data_AF-A0A352AQB1-F1
#
_entry.id   AF-A0A352AQB1-F1
#
_cell.length_a   1.000
_cell.length_b   1.000
_cell.length_c   1.000
_cell.angle_alpha   90.00
_cell.angle_beta   90.00
_cell.angle_gamma   90.00
#
_symmetry.space_group_name_H-M   'P 1'
#
loop_
_entity.id
_entity.type
_entity.pdbx_description
1 polymer ?
#
loop_
_entity_poly.entity_id
_entity_poly.type
_entity_poly.pdbx_seq_one_letter_code
_entity_poly.pdbx_strand_id
1 'polypeptide(L)'
;MLPSIFNACIPRAEIQAGELSVDLFAAKIRPVVEGTAPLVYRDANTFFANTFPTDGIKTLIREVFGRLTGVGVGSPVIRLETSFGGGKTHDEIALWHICQQGRRIEGLERFADLTLIPEYAVGVAAIDGRDLDPENGVLHSSTGITTYTLWGEIAYQIGGIAGYQLLRGSDSSGISPGTSVLERLTAGKPTVIILDEIARYLRAAEGKLVGQSTLAKQVVAFLFSLMDLAASVNNLILVYSLASASDTFSEETTELNEVIRASARQERVLSPSTDIEIYNIVKQRLFESVSTEAAEAAAKEYLHAYRASRINLPDGCKDAPYANAIASSYPFHPELFSLLTKKIASIPEFQRTRGALRLFAMVVRHLWQNPTEWIPMIHTHHIPVGVEVQVTDELTSRLQRPLMRNPIQADFYNSSGREAYAQVQDQQWVAAGKPAFSTWVARTIFLHSLTQGISSGIRRAELNLSLLTPGLEIGFVDHVLDKLTSVAWYLDHDPITSITRFKEEPSINKIITEEKEQVGKTQAKDDLRSRRDSIFASKAFKLVIPDAPADVDDVADPIALCVIDFNEADVSSSQDSAPYLVEQIFGNTGESGKFRTFRNRLLFLVANKHELERAIDLAREHRAIKNILASPNRLEDISESQQQQLRNKDGEIDLRLRIALTNTYRHLFYPANDPVKAPKGLMHYTLPTQDASTVKGKNNQQDVILKALRDCGKIRAEEEDLAKPFAPAYILQKVWPAGIDHWTTKSLREEFAKNLALNMPIEAEIPKLRTTLRRGLAEGQWDMKVGERIFIKTDGDLTLPETIEFSERMVLYRRGILELPKPKEVELSAQLMPSTQATKPVRVRWKAQGALTVSLYQDGIQVEGEFRPSDEYEGSISKTTIFKVVADYGNGEVEQRETRVILTSSPTASIYDVGGAGRSPGVSEQRGLFDVKPEQFELNGTPNSVFTALSDRCSDYKVQGIQSLELSVDQVMDYRKLGTALPLLGRLPLQIDQRVMIQTGDFTRLEYQGSVRGFQSFFSTINTLLNTPNVQADVNLKLTFEFDTAVTPGGSEINTIKQALFRNPVDRLYLSARVRY
;
A
#
# COMPACT_ATOMS: atom_id res chain seq x y z
N MET A 1 18.36 -45.64 -18.66
CA MET A 1 18.62 -44.43 -17.86
C MET A 1 20.03 -43.96 -18.19
N LEU A 2 20.26 -42.66 -18.40
CA LEU A 2 21.59 -42.15 -18.73
C LEU A 2 22.54 -42.27 -17.52
N PRO A 3 23.85 -42.53 -17.73
CA PRO A 3 24.83 -42.49 -16.66
C PRO A 3 24.95 -41.07 -16.10
N SER A 4 25.30 -40.96 -14.81
CA SER A 4 25.57 -39.67 -14.17
C SER A 4 26.96 -39.17 -14.56
N ILE A 5 27.15 -37.85 -14.68
CA ILE A 5 28.44 -37.20 -14.99
C ILE A 5 29.56 -37.64 -14.03
N PHE A 6 29.23 -37.94 -12.77
CA PHE A 6 30.17 -38.42 -11.75
C PHE A 6 30.82 -39.76 -12.09
N ASN A 7 30.18 -40.57 -12.96
CA ASN A 7 30.68 -41.86 -13.44
C ASN A 7 31.25 -41.77 -14.87
N ALA A 8 30.93 -40.71 -15.61
CA ALA A 8 31.26 -40.55 -17.04
C ALA A 8 32.38 -39.52 -17.30
N CYS A 9 32.78 -38.75 -16.29
CA CYS A 9 33.78 -37.69 -16.42
C CYS A 9 34.70 -37.65 -15.19
N ILE A 10 35.99 -37.35 -15.42
CA ILE A 10 36.99 -37.12 -14.37
C ILE A 10 37.44 -35.65 -14.47
N PRO A 11 37.02 -34.76 -13.55
CA PRO A 11 37.56 -33.40 -13.46
C PRO A 11 39.03 -33.45 -13.05
N ARG A 12 39.83 -32.50 -13.53
CA ARG A 12 41.26 -32.44 -13.22
C ARG A 12 41.52 -32.14 -11.75
N ALA A 13 42.67 -32.60 -11.25
CA ALA A 13 43.06 -32.47 -9.84
C ALA A 13 43.09 -31.01 -9.34
N GLU A 14 43.57 -30.06 -10.15
CA GLU A 14 43.65 -28.63 -9.77
C GLU A 14 42.26 -28.02 -9.57
N ILE A 15 41.28 -28.45 -10.38
CA ILE A 15 39.88 -28.02 -10.30
C ILE A 15 39.22 -28.56 -9.03
N GLN A 16 39.49 -29.81 -8.67
CA GLN A 16 38.96 -30.43 -7.44
C GLN A 16 39.58 -29.81 -6.18
N ALA A 17 40.92 -29.70 -6.14
CA ALA A 17 41.66 -29.03 -5.08
C ALA A 17 41.16 -27.58 -4.88
N GLY A 18 40.89 -26.89 -5.99
CA GLY A 18 40.41 -25.51 -6.01
C GLY A 18 41.51 -24.49 -6.23
N GLU A 19 42.58 -24.87 -6.93
CA GLU A 19 43.69 -23.99 -7.32
C GLU A 19 43.29 -23.09 -8.50
N LEU A 20 42.11 -22.49 -8.39
CA LEU A 20 41.45 -21.64 -9.39
C LEU A 20 42.05 -20.23 -9.40
N SER A 21 43.39 -20.14 -9.45
CA SER A 21 44.09 -18.86 -9.55
C SER A 21 43.72 -18.16 -10.86
N VAL A 22 43.75 -16.83 -10.85
CA VAL A 22 43.49 -16.05 -12.07
C VAL A 22 44.53 -16.38 -13.15
N ASP A 23 45.77 -16.64 -12.73
CA ASP A 23 46.91 -16.98 -13.59
C ASP A 23 46.76 -18.33 -14.31
N LEU A 24 45.98 -19.28 -13.77
CA LEU A 24 45.66 -20.56 -14.44
C LEU A 24 44.86 -20.37 -15.75
N PHE A 25 44.10 -19.27 -15.82
CA PHE A 25 43.25 -18.90 -16.96
C PHE A 25 43.73 -17.62 -17.69
N ALA A 26 44.74 -16.94 -17.14
CA ALA A 26 45.29 -15.70 -17.68
C ALA A 26 46.73 -15.90 -18.19
N ALA A 27 46.84 -16.51 -19.37
CA ALA A 27 48.08 -16.55 -20.14
C ALA A 27 48.73 -15.16 -20.25
N LYS A 28 50.04 -15.10 -19.99
CA LYS A 28 50.96 -13.98 -20.24
C LYS A 28 52.22 -14.52 -20.89
N ILE A 29 52.74 -13.85 -21.92
CA ILE A 29 53.91 -14.33 -22.66
C ILE A 29 55.21 -14.13 -21.87
N ARG A 30 55.40 -12.96 -21.22
CA ARG A 30 56.63 -12.62 -20.50
C ARG A 30 57.03 -13.65 -19.42
N PRO A 31 56.15 -14.12 -18.51
CA PRO A 31 56.52 -15.14 -17.53
C PRO A 31 56.90 -16.49 -18.13
N VAL A 32 56.44 -16.82 -19.36
CA VAL A 32 56.86 -18.03 -20.07
C VAL A 32 58.27 -17.85 -20.65
N VAL A 33 58.57 -16.67 -21.19
CA VAL A 33 59.92 -16.27 -21.64
C VAL A 33 60.94 -16.30 -20.49
N GLU A 34 60.55 -15.80 -19.31
CA GLU A 34 61.38 -15.76 -18.11
C GLU A 34 61.46 -17.11 -17.35
N GLY A 35 60.66 -18.12 -17.71
CA GLY A 35 60.58 -19.40 -16.98
C GLY A 35 59.89 -19.31 -15.60
N THR A 36 59.22 -18.19 -15.31
CA THR A 36 58.53 -17.90 -14.04
C THR A 36 57.04 -18.28 -14.06
N ALA A 37 56.48 -18.58 -15.24
CA ALA A 37 55.08 -18.95 -15.42
C ALA A 37 54.65 -20.24 -14.67
N PRO A 38 53.34 -20.40 -14.37
CA PRO A 38 52.76 -21.66 -13.91
C PRO A 38 53.08 -22.83 -14.85
N LEU A 39 53.21 -24.05 -14.30
CA LEU A 39 53.66 -25.24 -15.05
C LEU A 39 52.84 -25.48 -16.33
N VAL A 40 51.52 -25.28 -16.26
CA VAL A 40 50.57 -25.43 -17.38
C VAL A 40 50.80 -24.50 -18.58
N TYR A 41 51.63 -23.45 -18.41
CA TYR A 41 52.08 -22.56 -19.48
C TYR A 41 53.60 -22.63 -19.73
N ARG A 42 54.38 -22.99 -18.72
CA ARG A 42 55.85 -23.03 -18.78
C ARG A 42 56.41 -24.29 -19.43
N ASP A 43 55.81 -25.45 -19.19
CA ASP A 43 56.24 -26.69 -19.82
C ASP A 43 55.48 -26.92 -21.14
N ALA A 44 56.22 -27.24 -22.21
CA ALA A 44 55.66 -27.42 -23.55
C ALA A 44 54.76 -28.66 -23.63
N ASN A 45 55.17 -29.79 -23.06
CA ASN A 45 54.38 -31.03 -23.12
C ASN A 45 53.05 -30.85 -22.36
N THR A 46 53.11 -30.31 -21.13
CA THR A 46 51.93 -29.96 -20.33
C THR A 46 51.04 -28.95 -21.05
N PHE A 47 51.62 -27.92 -21.67
CA PHE A 47 50.88 -26.91 -22.43
C PHE A 47 50.14 -27.49 -23.64
N PHE A 48 50.80 -28.29 -24.49
CA PHE A 48 50.16 -28.88 -25.67
C PHE A 48 49.19 -30.02 -25.33
N ALA A 49 49.42 -30.77 -24.24
CA ALA A 49 48.44 -31.71 -23.68
C ALA A 49 47.17 -30.99 -23.19
N ASN A 50 47.32 -29.82 -22.55
CA ASN A 50 46.22 -29.02 -22.02
C ASN A 50 45.58 -28.05 -23.05
N THR A 51 46.06 -28.06 -24.29
CA THR A 51 45.53 -27.28 -25.40
C THR A 51 44.68 -28.15 -26.32
N PHE A 52 43.54 -27.61 -26.77
CA PHE A 52 42.74 -28.22 -27.84
C PHE A 52 43.27 -27.73 -29.21
N PRO A 53 43.55 -28.62 -30.18
CA PRO A 53 44.11 -28.23 -31.47
C PRO A 53 43.03 -27.61 -32.38
N THR A 54 42.84 -26.29 -32.26
CA THR A 54 41.92 -25.53 -33.11
C THR A 54 42.43 -25.40 -34.55
N ASP A 55 41.54 -25.15 -35.50
CA ASP A 55 41.92 -24.88 -36.89
C ASP A 55 42.63 -23.52 -37.05
N GLY A 56 42.40 -22.59 -36.11
CA GLY A 56 43.18 -21.35 -35.95
C GLY A 56 44.65 -21.63 -35.62
N ILE A 57 44.93 -22.32 -34.50
CA ILE A 57 46.32 -22.58 -34.05
C ILE A 57 47.07 -23.51 -35.01
N LYS A 58 46.40 -24.52 -35.59
CA LYS A 58 46.98 -25.37 -36.66
C LYS A 58 47.41 -24.54 -37.86
N THR A 59 46.61 -23.53 -38.22
CA THR A 59 46.91 -22.67 -39.38
C THR A 59 48.02 -21.68 -39.07
N LEU A 60 48.05 -21.10 -37.87
CA LEU A 60 49.16 -20.26 -37.41
C LEU A 60 50.50 -21.01 -37.44
N ILE A 61 50.55 -22.21 -36.86
CA ILE A 61 51.78 -23.03 -36.84
C ILE A 61 52.22 -23.39 -38.27
N ARG A 62 51.27 -23.73 -39.16
CA ARG A 62 51.54 -24.01 -40.58
C ARG A 62 52.11 -22.81 -41.33
N GLU A 63 51.52 -21.63 -41.18
CA GLU A 63 51.96 -20.37 -41.82
C GLU A 63 53.37 -19.98 -41.34
N VAL A 64 53.61 -20.02 -40.01
CA VAL A 64 54.90 -19.65 -39.42
C VAL A 64 56.01 -20.62 -39.83
N PHE A 65 55.90 -21.90 -39.49
CA PHE A 65 57.01 -22.83 -39.68
C PHE A 65 57.13 -23.31 -41.14
N GLY A 66 56.04 -23.32 -41.91
CA GLY A 66 56.07 -23.58 -43.34
C GLY A 66 56.85 -22.53 -44.14
N ARG A 67 56.72 -21.24 -43.79
CA ARG A 67 57.54 -20.15 -44.38
C ARG A 67 59.01 -20.26 -43.93
N LEU A 68 59.26 -20.43 -42.62
CA LEU A 68 60.62 -20.48 -42.07
C LEU A 68 61.45 -21.67 -42.59
N THR A 69 60.83 -22.80 -42.90
CA THR A 69 61.49 -23.97 -43.51
C THR A 69 61.58 -23.89 -45.04
N GLY A 70 60.88 -22.94 -45.68
CA GLY A 70 60.77 -22.83 -47.13
C GLY A 70 59.95 -23.94 -47.79
N VAL A 71 59.24 -24.77 -47.01
CA VAL A 71 58.44 -25.91 -47.48
C VAL A 71 57.03 -25.48 -47.91
N GLY A 72 56.53 -24.35 -47.39
CA GLY A 72 55.19 -23.84 -47.68
C GLY A 72 55.14 -22.34 -47.96
N VAL A 73 54.02 -21.89 -48.53
CA VAL A 73 53.66 -20.47 -48.59
C VAL A 73 53.11 -20.07 -47.23
N GLY A 74 53.64 -18.99 -46.65
CA GLY A 74 53.11 -18.35 -45.46
C GLY A 74 53.37 -16.84 -45.48
N SER A 75 52.50 -16.07 -44.83
CA SER A 75 52.64 -14.60 -44.79
C SER A 75 53.83 -14.13 -43.94
N PRO A 76 54.48 -13.00 -44.32
CA PRO A 76 55.59 -12.42 -43.56
C PRO A 76 55.14 -11.76 -42.24
N VAL A 77 53.90 -11.28 -42.21
CA VAL A 77 53.29 -10.55 -41.09
C VAL A 77 51.94 -11.19 -40.78
N ILE A 78 51.74 -11.59 -39.53
CA ILE A 78 50.51 -12.21 -39.04
C ILE A 78 49.95 -11.37 -37.89
N ARG A 79 48.69 -10.97 -37.98
CA ARG A 79 47.96 -10.34 -36.87
C ARG A 79 47.00 -11.33 -36.24
N LEU A 80 47.10 -11.47 -34.92
CA LEU A 80 46.16 -12.25 -34.12
C LEU A 80 45.00 -11.36 -33.67
N GLU A 81 43.78 -11.64 -34.16
CA GLU A 81 42.55 -11.01 -33.69
C GLU A 81 41.65 -12.02 -32.96
N THR A 82 40.86 -11.57 -31.99
CA THR A 82 39.97 -12.45 -31.23
C THR A 82 38.51 -12.09 -31.40
N SER A 83 37.75 -12.98 -32.02
CA SER A 83 36.29 -12.98 -31.99
C SER A 83 35.74 -13.02 -30.55
N PHE A 84 36.47 -13.69 -29.64
CA PHE A 84 35.96 -14.06 -28.32
C PHE A 84 36.65 -13.37 -27.11
N GLY A 85 37.63 -12.48 -27.34
CA GLY A 85 38.36 -11.79 -26.26
C GLY A 85 39.38 -12.66 -25.50
N GLY A 86 39.87 -13.73 -26.13
CA GLY A 86 40.96 -14.56 -25.61
C GLY A 86 41.54 -15.47 -26.69
N GLY A 87 42.80 -15.86 -26.55
CA GLY A 87 43.49 -16.79 -27.46
C GLY A 87 44.88 -16.32 -27.91
N LYS A 88 45.06 -15.03 -28.24
CA LYS A 88 46.31 -14.47 -28.80
C LYS A 88 47.56 -14.91 -28.03
N THR A 89 47.65 -14.54 -26.75
CA THR A 89 48.77 -14.88 -25.87
C THR A 89 48.93 -16.39 -25.64
N HIS A 90 47.92 -17.21 -25.91
CA HIS A 90 48.03 -18.67 -25.85
C HIS A 90 48.65 -19.23 -27.14
N ASP A 91 48.20 -18.77 -28.30
CA ASP A 91 48.80 -19.06 -29.61
C ASP A 91 50.28 -18.61 -29.68
N GLU A 92 50.60 -17.45 -29.09
CA GLU A 92 51.96 -16.91 -28.95
C GLU A 92 52.86 -17.79 -28.07
N ILE A 93 52.34 -18.33 -26.96
CA ILE A 93 53.05 -19.30 -26.12
C ILE A 93 53.31 -20.60 -26.90
N ALA A 94 52.37 -21.03 -27.75
CA ALA A 94 52.55 -22.18 -28.61
C ALA A 94 53.70 -21.98 -29.61
N LEU A 95 53.77 -20.80 -30.24
CA LEU A 95 54.87 -20.43 -31.12
C LEU A 95 56.20 -20.34 -30.37
N TRP A 96 56.23 -19.76 -29.17
CA TRP A 96 57.42 -19.69 -28.32
C TRP A 96 57.98 -21.09 -28.01
N HIS A 97 57.13 -22.03 -27.56
CA HIS A 97 57.55 -23.40 -27.24
C HIS A 97 58.09 -24.14 -28.46
N ILE A 98 57.41 -24.06 -29.61
CA ILE A 98 57.90 -24.68 -30.86
C ILE A 98 59.19 -24.02 -31.34
N CYS A 99 59.37 -22.70 -31.15
CA CYS A 99 60.65 -22.05 -31.46
C CYS A 99 61.78 -22.55 -30.54
N GLN A 100 61.55 -22.70 -29.24
CA GLN A 100 62.59 -23.12 -28.30
C GLN A 100 62.94 -24.61 -28.41
N GLN A 101 61.97 -25.49 -28.71
CA GLN A 101 62.16 -26.95 -28.67
C GLN A 101 62.13 -27.62 -30.04
N GLY A 102 61.71 -26.92 -31.09
CA GLY A 102 61.44 -27.51 -32.41
C GLY A 102 60.34 -28.58 -32.32
N ARG A 103 60.43 -29.63 -33.14
CA ARG A 103 59.48 -30.76 -33.13
C ARG A 103 59.61 -31.72 -31.92
N ARG A 104 60.32 -31.34 -30.86
CA ARG A 104 60.65 -32.21 -29.70
C ARG A 104 59.61 -32.12 -28.57
N ILE A 105 58.35 -31.95 -28.93
CA ILE A 105 57.23 -31.73 -28.02
C ILE A 105 56.23 -32.88 -28.19
N GLU A 106 55.78 -33.47 -27.09
CA GLU A 106 54.85 -34.60 -27.11
C GLU A 106 53.43 -34.16 -27.54
N GLY A 107 52.82 -34.91 -28.45
CA GLY A 107 51.47 -34.62 -28.95
C GLY A 107 51.39 -33.49 -29.97
N LEU A 108 52.52 -32.97 -30.47
CA LEU A 108 52.58 -31.85 -31.41
C LEU A 108 51.98 -32.20 -32.79
N GLU A 109 51.97 -33.49 -33.16
CA GLU A 109 51.32 -34.00 -34.38
C GLU A 109 49.80 -33.79 -34.40
N ARG A 110 49.18 -33.50 -33.25
CA ARG A 110 47.78 -33.04 -33.17
C ARG A 110 47.57 -31.64 -33.74
N PHE A 111 48.64 -30.85 -33.87
CA PHE A 111 48.63 -29.43 -34.22
C PHE A 111 49.24 -29.12 -35.59
N ALA A 112 50.22 -29.90 -36.05
CA ALA A 112 50.87 -29.69 -37.34
C ALA A 112 51.49 -30.96 -37.92
N ASP A 113 51.74 -30.93 -39.22
CA ASP A 113 52.66 -31.87 -39.86
C ASP A 113 54.09 -31.59 -39.34
N LEU A 114 54.69 -32.57 -38.67
CA LEU A 114 56.01 -32.44 -38.06
C LEU A 114 57.15 -32.26 -39.08
N THR A 115 56.89 -32.47 -40.38
CA THR A 115 57.87 -32.16 -41.46
C THR A 115 58.02 -30.65 -41.70
N LEU A 116 57.03 -29.85 -41.32
CA LEU A 116 57.08 -28.39 -41.40
C LEU A 116 57.84 -27.74 -40.24
N ILE A 117 58.18 -28.50 -39.18
CA ILE A 117 58.74 -27.98 -37.93
C ILE A 117 60.21 -28.41 -37.78
N PRO A 118 61.15 -27.46 -37.56
CA PRO A 118 62.57 -27.76 -37.37
C PRO A 118 62.90 -28.74 -36.23
N GLU A 119 64.01 -29.46 -36.37
CA GLU A 119 64.57 -30.32 -35.30
C GLU A 119 65.36 -29.54 -34.23
N TYR A 120 65.53 -28.24 -34.44
CA TYR A 120 66.43 -27.35 -33.72
C TYR A 120 65.72 -26.07 -33.30
N ALA A 121 66.27 -25.36 -32.32
CA ALA A 121 65.71 -24.10 -31.84
C ALA A 121 65.79 -22.99 -32.89
N VAL A 122 64.66 -22.33 -33.13
CA VAL A 122 64.48 -21.16 -34.00
C VAL A 122 64.76 -19.89 -33.17
N GLY A 123 65.37 -18.86 -33.77
CA GLY A 123 65.56 -17.59 -33.08
C GLY A 123 64.21 -16.96 -32.75
N VAL A 124 63.97 -16.56 -31.50
CA VAL A 124 62.69 -15.97 -31.12
C VAL A 124 62.87 -14.81 -30.14
N ALA A 125 62.17 -13.71 -30.42
CA ALA A 125 61.90 -12.66 -29.45
C ALA A 125 60.39 -12.61 -29.19
N ALA A 126 59.99 -12.59 -27.93
CA ALA A 126 58.60 -12.45 -27.51
C ALA A 126 58.48 -11.37 -26.43
N ILE A 127 57.69 -10.33 -26.71
CA ILE A 127 57.60 -9.13 -25.89
C ILE A 127 56.14 -8.84 -25.56
N ASP A 128 55.88 -8.59 -24.28
CA ASP A 128 54.59 -8.13 -23.79
C ASP A 128 54.57 -6.59 -23.72
N GLY A 129 53.75 -5.95 -24.55
CA GLY A 129 53.59 -4.50 -24.61
C GLY A 129 52.99 -3.87 -23.35
N ARG A 130 52.56 -4.68 -22.37
CA ARG A 130 52.14 -4.21 -21.04
C ARG A 130 53.31 -4.10 -20.07
N ASP A 131 54.39 -4.85 -20.30
CA ASP A 131 55.47 -5.08 -19.32
C ASP A 131 56.82 -4.42 -19.71
N LEU A 132 56.97 -3.89 -20.93
CA LEU A 132 58.13 -3.08 -21.34
C LEU A 132 57.87 -1.60 -21.04
N ASP A 133 58.51 -1.07 -19.99
CA ASP A 133 58.41 0.33 -19.62
C ASP A 133 59.37 1.20 -20.47
N PRO A 134 58.89 2.22 -21.22
CA PRO A 134 59.75 3.08 -22.04
C PRO A 134 60.77 3.92 -21.28
N GLU A 135 60.56 4.17 -19.99
CA GLU A 135 61.37 5.04 -19.14
C GLU A 135 62.25 4.26 -18.17
N ASN A 136 61.69 3.25 -17.49
CA ASN A 136 62.42 2.41 -16.54
C ASN A 136 63.13 1.21 -17.21
N GLY A 137 62.60 0.74 -18.36
CA GLY A 137 63.13 -0.41 -19.08
C GLY A 137 62.90 -1.77 -18.41
N VAL A 138 63.42 -2.83 -19.04
CA VAL A 138 63.45 -4.21 -18.50
C VAL A 138 64.87 -4.57 -18.12
N LEU A 139 65.10 -4.85 -16.84
CA LEU A 139 66.40 -5.28 -16.31
C LEU A 139 66.60 -6.79 -16.46
N HIS A 140 67.52 -7.18 -17.32
CA HIS A 140 67.94 -8.57 -17.50
C HIS A 140 68.99 -8.96 -16.45
N SER A 141 68.52 -9.39 -15.28
CA SER A 141 69.35 -9.71 -14.10
C SER A 141 70.46 -10.73 -14.35
N SER A 142 70.37 -11.56 -15.40
CA SER A 142 71.42 -12.52 -15.80
C SER A 142 72.63 -11.89 -16.50
N THR A 143 72.50 -10.66 -17.03
CA THR A 143 73.57 -9.95 -17.75
C THR A 143 73.81 -8.52 -17.27
N GLY A 144 72.90 -7.95 -16.47
CA GLY A 144 72.98 -6.56 -16.00
C GLY A 144 72.64 -5.52 -17.08
N ILE A 145 72.03 -5.94 -18.18
CA ILE A 145 71.57 -5.05 -19.27
C ILE A 145 70.14 -4.60 -18.99
N THR A 146 69.87 -3.30 -19.15
CA THR A 146 68.50 -2.76 -19.21
C THR A 146 68.17 -2.38 -20.65
N THR A 147 67.02 -2.83 -21.14
CA THR A 147 66.46 -2.50 -22.47
C THR A 147 65.30 -1.53 -22.31
N TYR A 148 65.20 -0.49 -23.15
CA TYR A 148 64.18 0.56 -23.04
C TYR A 148 63.20 0.61 -24.22
N THR A 149 63.48 -0.15 -25.28
CA THR A 149 62.78 -0.07 -26.55
C THR A 149 62.50 -1.46 -27.13
N LEU A 150 61.44 -1.60 -27.94
CA LEU A 150 61.14 -2.87 -28.62
C LEU A 150 62.34 -3.42 -29.40
N TRP A 151 63.08 -2.56 -30.11
CA TRP A 151 64.23 -3.01 -30.87
C TRP A 151 65.44 -3.36 -29.99
N GLY A 152 65.64 -2.68 -28.85
CA GLY A 152 66.64 -3.07 -27.85
C GLY A 152 66.33 -4.44 -27.23
N GLU A 153 65.07 -4.70 -26.92
CA GLU A 153 64.61 -5.97 -26.36
C GLU A 153 64.63 -7.12 -27.40
N ILE A 154 64.16 -6.88 -28.63
CA ILE A 154 64.30 -7.83 -29.76
C ILE A 154 65.77 -8.18 -29.97
N ALA A 155 66.67 -7.19 -29.91
CA ALA A 155 68.10 -7.40 -30.06
C ALA A 155 68.72 -8.21 -28.93
N TYR A 156 68.28 -8.00 -27.70
CA TYR A 156 68.72 -8.77 -26.54
C TYR A 156 68.19 -10.21 -26.59
N GLN A 157 66.91 -10.45 -26.91
CA GLN A 157 66.37 -11.80 -26.95
C GLN A 157 66.92 -12.65 -28.11
N ILE A 158 67.13 -12.07 -29.31
CA ILE A 158 67.68 -12.82 -30.47
C ILE A 158 69.19 -13.04 -30.35
N GLY A 159 69.94 -12.03 -29.91
CA GLY A 159 71.41 -12.02 -29.98
C GLY A 159 72.14 -11.90 -28.64
N GLY A 160 71.42 -11.89 -27.52
CA GLY A 160 71.98 -11.67 -26.18
C GLY A 160 72.75 -10.34 -26.08
N ILE A 161 73.85 -10.38 -25.33
CA ILE A 161 74.76 -9.24 -25.16
C ILE A 161 75.26 -8.70 -26.52
N ALA A 162 75.59 -9.60 -27.47
CA ALA A 162 76.12 -9.21 -28.78
C ALA A 162 75.04 -8.54 -29.67
N GLY A 163 73.81 -9.07 -29.65
CA GLY A 163 72.68 -8.46 -30.32
C GLY A 163 72.35 -7.08 -29.75
N TYR A 164 72.24 -6.96 -28.42
CA TYR A 164 72.02 -5.67 -27.77
C TYR A 164 73.11 -4.64 -28.11
N GLN A 165 74.39 -5.03 -28.17
CA GLN A 165 75.49 -4.14 -28.56
C GLN A 165 75.32 -3.53 -29.97
N LEU A 166 74.69 -4.23 -30.91
CA LEU A 166 74.41 -3.69 -32.26
C LEU A 166 73.36 -2.57 -32.25
N LEU A 167 72.44 -2.56 -31.28
CA LEU A 167 71.31 -1.62 -31.21
C LEU A 167 71.34 -0.66 -30.00
N ARG A 168 72.29 -0.81 -29.07
CA ARG A 168 72.42 0.00 -27.85
C ARG A 168 72.31 1.51 -28.08
N GLY A 169 72.85 2.03 -29.19
CA GLY A 169 72.75 3.45 -29.54
C GLY A 169 71.33 3.90 -29.89
N SER A 170 70.57 3.08 -30.62
CA SER A 170 69.15 3.31 -30.92
C SER A 170 68.27 3.12 -29.68
N ASP A 171 68.55 2.10 -28.86
CA ASP A 171 67.85 1.86 -27.59
C ASP A 171 68.03 3.03 -26.61
N SER A 172 69.26 3.49 -26.41
CA SER A 172 69.57 4.62 -25.50
C SER A 172 69.07 5.99 -26.00
N SER A 173 68.83 6.15 -27.31
CA SER A 173 68.36 7.42 -27.91
C SER A 173 66.87 7.46 -28.22
N GLY A 174 66.18 6.32 -28.19
CA GLY A 174 64.78 6.20 -28.63
C GLY A 174 64.56 6.34 -30.13
N ILE A 175 65.62 6.43 -30.95
CA ILE A 175 65.51 6.60 -32.42
C ILE A 175 65.48 5.23 -33.10
N SER A 176 64.50 5.01 -33.98
CA SER A 176 64.28 3.72 -34.65
C SER A 176 65.48 3.28 -35.50
N PRO A 177 65.94 2.02 -35.41
CA PRO A 177 67.02 1.48 -36.25
C PRO A 177 66.53 1.22 -37.69
N GLY A 178 67.46 1.31 -38.65
CA GLY A 178 67.20 0.92 -40.05
C GLY A 178 67.28 -0.59 -40.29
N THR A 179 66.67 -1.06 -41.38
CA THR A 179 66.56 -2.48 -41.76
C THR A 179 67.90 -3.23 -41.76
N SER A 180 68.96 -2.62 -42.27
CA SER A 180 70.31 -3.22 -42.35
C SER A 180 70.98 -3.48 -40.99
N VAL A 181 70.41 -2.99 -39.88
CA VAL A 181 70.81 -3.41 -38.52
C VAL A 181 70.09 -4.70 -38.11
N LEU A 182 68.82 -4.83 -38.49
CA LEU A 182 67.95 -5.97 -38.19
C LEU A 182 68.30 -7.21 -39.05
N GLU A 183 68.70 -7.00 -40.30
CA GLU A 183 69.31 -8.03 -41.16
C GLU A 183 70.56 -8.65 -40.50
N ARG A 184 71.42 -7.81 -39.93
CA ARG A 184 72.64 -8.26 -39.21
C ARG A 184 72.34 -8.93 -37.87
N LEU A 185 71.22 -8.58 -37.23
CA LEU A 185 70.76 -9.22 -35.99
C LEU A 185 70.24 -10.65 -36.25
N THR A 186 69.44 -10.85 -37.32
CA THR A 186 68.94 -12.19 -37.68
C THR A 186 70.00 -13.06 -38.36
N ALA A 187 70.98 -12.44 -39.05
CA ALA A 187 72.09 -13.10 -39.73
C ALA A 187 71.65 -14.24 -40.69
N GLY A 188 70.48 -14.09 -41.33
CA GLY A 188 69.90 -15.08 -42.24
C GLY A 188 69.32 -16.34 -41.57
N LYS A 189 69.28 -16.40 -40.24
CA LYS A 189 68.70 -17.53 -39.49
C LYS A 189 67.17 -17.45 -39.44
N PRO A 190 66.45 -18.60 -39.42
CA PRO A 190 65.02 -18.63 -39.08
C PRO A 190 64.73 -17.90 -37.76
N THR A 191 63.86 -16.90 -37.83
CA THR A 191 63.56 -15.97 -36.74
C THR A 191 62.06 -15.65 -36.66
N VAL A 192 61.48 -15.72 -35.47
CA VAL A 192 60.12 -15.22 -35.16
C VAL A 192 60.21 -14.04 -34.19
N ILE A 193 59.45 -12.98 -34.45
CA ILE A 193 59.25 -11.88 -33.49
C ILE A 193 57.77 -11.86 -33.12
N ILE A 194 57.48 -11.89 -31.82
CA ILE A 194 56.14 -11.94 -31.23
C ILE A 194 55.93 -10.68 -30.37
N LEU A 195 54.87 -9.91 -30.65
CA LEU A 195 54.56 -8.66 -29.93
C LEU A 195 53.11 -8.68 -29.40
N ASP A 196 52.92 -9.03 -28.12
CA ASP A 196 51.59 -9.03 -27.47
C ASP A 196 51.18 -7.62 -27.04
N GLU A 197 49.89 -7.29 -27.17
CA GLU A 197 49.26 -6.02 -26.79
C GLU A 197 50.07 -4.74 -27.11
N ILE A 198 50.67 -4.67 -28.30
CA ILE A 198 51.59 -3.57 -28.67
C ILE A 198 50.97 -2.17 -28.59
N ALA A 199 49.64 -2.05 -28.73
CA ALA A 199 48.90 -0.81 -28.52
C ALA A 199 49.09 -0.22 -27.10
N ARG A 200 49.33 -1.07 -26.08
CA ARG A 200 49.59 -0.60 -24.71
C ARG A 200 50.96 0.05 -24.59
N TYR A 201 51.98 -0.55 -25.21
CA TYR A 201 53.33 -0.01 -25.25
C TYR A 201 53.38 1.32 -26.00
N LEU A 202 52.69 1.40 -27.14
CA LEU A 202 52.58 2.63 -27.93
C LEU A 202 52.00 3.81 -27.12
N ARG A 203 50.96 3.56 -26.32
CA ARG A 203 50.39 4.58 -25.41
C ARG A 203 51.40 5.05 -24.36
N ALA A 204 52.19 4.15 -23.78
CA ALA A 204 53.25 4.52 -22.84
C ALA A 204 54.38 5.31 -23.54
N ALA A 205 54.76 4.88 -24.74
CA ALA A 205 55.80 5.50 -25.57
C ALA A 205 55.39 6.88 -26.13
N GLU A 206 54.13 7.27 -26.07
CA GLU A 206 53.69 8.61 -26.48
C GLU A 206 54.13 9.70 -25.48
N GLY A 207 54.19 9.37 -24.19
CA GLY A 207 54.66 10.28 -23.14
C GLY A 207 56.16 10.59 -23.21
N LYS A 208 56.96 9.80 -23.95
CA LYS A 208 58.41 9.96 -24.04
C LYS A 208 58.79 10.72 -25.31
N LEU A 209 59.37 11.91 -25.15
CA LEU A 209 59.87 12.73 -26.26
C LEU A 209 61.20 12.17 -26.82
N VAL A 210 61.30 12.13 -28.14
CA VAL A 210 62.51 11.75 -28.90
C VAL A 210 62.76 12.81 -29.97
N GLY A 211 63.71 13.71 -29.70
CA GLY A 211 64.02 14.84 -30.58
C GLY A 211 62.83 15.78 -30.76
N GLN A 212 62.33 15.90 -31.99
CA GLN A 212 61.11 16.66 -32.33
C GLN A 212 59.88 15.75 -32.52
N SER A 213 59.90 14.56 -31.92
CA SER A 213 58.87 13.53 -32.04
C SER A 213 58.60 12.82 -30.70
N THR A 214 57.70 11.85 -30.68
CA THR A 214 57.50 10.93 -29.54
C THR A 214 58.07 9.55 -29.85
N LEU A 215 58.44 8.77 -28.84
CA LEU A 215 58.89 7.39 -29.03
C LEU A 215 57.81 6.55 -29.73
N ALA A 216 56.52 6.79 -29.47
CA ALA A 216 55.43 6.14 -30.21
C ALA A 216 55.56 6.30 -31.75
N LYS A 217 55.94 7.49 -32.24
CA LYS A 217 56.15 7.73 -33.68
C LYS A 217 57.39 6.99 -34.21
N GLN A 218 58.45 6.89 -33.41
CA GLN A 218 59.63 6.08 -33.72
C GLN A 218 59.29 4.58 -33.76
N VAL A 219 58.41 4.11 -32.87
CA VAL A 219 57.94 2.72 -32.82
C VAL A 219 57.09 2.37 -34.04
N VAL A 220 56.20 3.27 -34.48
CA VAL A 220 55.45 3.08 -35.74
C VAL A 220 56.40 3.00 -36.96
N ALA A 221 57.41 3.86 -37.03
CA ALA A 221 58.43 3.81 -38.09
C ALA A 221 59.29 2.53 -38.04
N PHE A 222 59.62 2.06 -36.84
CA PHE A 222 60.30 0.77 -36.63
C PHE A 222 59.43 -0.41 -37.09
N LEU A 223 58.14 -0.42 -36.77
CA LEU A 223 57.22 -1.48 -37.17
C LEU A 223 57.10 -1.59 -38.70
N PHE A 224 56.99 -0.47 -39.41
CA PHE A 224 57.01 -0.50 -40.88
C PHE A 224 58.34 -1.03 -41.42
N SER A 225 59.47 -0.56 -40.88
CA SER A 225 60.81 -1.07 -41.23
C SER A 225 60.95 -2.58 -40.98
N LEU A 226 60.33 -3.09 -39.92
CA LEU A 226 60.34 -4.52 -39.56
C LEU A 226 59.40 -5.35 -40.45
N MET A 227 58.22 -4.82 -40.81
CA MET A 227 57.29 -5.45 -41.73
C MET A 227 57.87 -5.53 -43.16
N ASP A 228 58.50 -4.45 -43.65
CA ASP A 228 59.17 -4.42 -44.95
C ASP A 228 60.34 -5.42 -45.01
N LEU A 229 61.09 -5.58 -43.90
CA LEU A 229 62.14 -6.60 -43.80
C LEU A 229 61.58 -8.03 -43.75
N ALA A 230 60.52 -8.27 -42.97
CA ALA A 230 59.86 -9.58 -42.94
C ALA A 230 59.27 -9.95 -44.31
N ALA A 231 58.80 -8.97 -45.08
CA ALA A 231 58.35 -9.15 -46.46
C ALA A 231 59.49 -9.48 -47.43
N SER A 232 60.68 -8.88 -47.26
CA SER A 232 61.82 -9.05 -48.17
C SER A 232 62.63 -10.34 -47.94
N VAL A 233 62.54 -10.98 -46.76
CA VAL A 233 63.25 -12.23 -46.45
C VAL A 233 62.34 -13.36 -45.99
N ASN A 234 62.63 -14.60 -46.42
CA ASN A 234 61.82 -15.78 -46.07
C ASN A 234 62.10 -16.33 -44.66
N ASN A 235 63.23 -15.96 -44.04
CA ASN A 235 63.66 -16.47 -42.74
C ASN A 235 63.21 -15.60 -41.54
N LEU A 236 62.36 -14.58 -41.74
CA LEU A 236 61.83 -13.72 -40.69
C LEU A 236 60.30 -13.67 -40.76
N ILE A 237 59.65 -13.70 -39.60
CA ILE A 237 58.20 -13.54 -39.44
C ILE A 237 57.91 -12.62 -38.26
N LEU A 238 56.98 -11.69 -38.46
CA LEU A 238 56.38 -10.88 -37.40
C LEU A 238 54.98 -11.39 -37.08
N VAL A 239 54.76 -11.80 -35.83
CA VAL A 239 53.45 -12.11 -35.26
C VAL A 239 53.12 -11.03 -34.24
N TYR A 240 51.93 -10.43 -34.31
CA TYR A 240 51.56 -9.37 -33.37
C TYR A 240 50.06 -9.38 -33.00
N SER A 241 49.79 -8.83 -31.81
CA SER A 241 48.50 -8.84 -31.16
C SER A 241 48.06 -7.40 -30.83
N LEU A 242 46.80 -7.07 -31.11
CA LEU A 242 46.17 -5.79 -30.80
C LEU A 242 45.05 -5.97 -29.77
N ALA A 243 44.89 -4.96 -28.90
CA ALA A 243 43.82 -4.93 -27.90
C ALA A 243 42.44 -4.98 -28.56
N SER A 244 41.47 -5.58 -27.88
CA SER A 244 40.11 -5.67 -28.41
C SER A 244 39.40 -4.33 -28.22
N ALA A 245 38.67 -3.85 -29.24
CA ALA A 245 37.98 -2.55 -29.18
C ALA A 245 36.87 -2.46 -28.09
N SER A 246 36.64 -3.54 -27.33
CA SER A 246 35.76 -3.60 -26.15
C SER A 246 36.46 -3.27 -24.83
N ASP A 247 37.77 -3.06 -24.81
CA ASP A 247 38.49 -2.61 -23.62
C ASP A 247 38.17 -1.12 -23.31
N THR A 248 37.97 -0.78 -22.04
CA THR A 248 37.22 0.42 -21.56
C THR A 248 37.86 1.80 -21.80
N PHE A 249 38.85 1.89 -22.70
CA PHE A 249 39.60 3.11 -23.03
C PHE A 249 39.80 3.22 -24.56
N SER A 250 38.79 2.87 -25.33
CA SER A 250 38.88 2.57 -26.76
C SER A 250 39.19 3.78 -27.64
N GLU A 251 38.62 4.96 -27.38
CA GLU A 251 38.62 6.11 -28.29
C GLU A 251 40.05 6.54 -28.71
N GLU A 252 40.90 6.94 -27.77
CA GLU A 252 42.31 7.33 -28.04
C GLU A 252 43.13 6.18 -28.67
N THR A 253 42.85 4.93 -28.29
CA THR A 253 43.59 3.78 -28.86
C THR A 253 43.17 3.45 -30.29
N THR A 254 42.03 3.94 -30.76
CA THR A 254 41.51 3.62 -32.09
C THR A 254 42.35 4.28 -33.18
N GLU A 255 42.79 5.52 -33.00
CA GLU A 255 43.62 6.22 -34.00
C GLU A 255 44.96 5.52 -34.26
N LEU A 256 45.69 5.13 -33.21
CA LEU A 256 46.97 4.39 -33.39
C LEU A 256 46.74 2.99 -33.98
N ASN A 257 45.65 2.31 -33.61
CA ASN A 257 45.27 1.03 -34.22
C ASN A 257 44.94 1.19 -35.72
N GLU A 258 44.28 2.27 -36.12
CA GLU A 258 44.01 2.59 -37.52
C GLU A 258 45.27 2.93 -38.32
N VAL A 259 46.22 3.67 -37.74
CA VAL A 259 47.52 3.97 -38.38
C VAL A 259 48.32 2.70 -38.69
N ILE A 260 48.30 1.70 -37.79
CA ILE A 260 48.92 0.39 -38.04
C ILE A 260 48.15 -0.36 -39.15
N ARG A 261 46.82 -0.50 -38.99
CA ARG A 261 45.95 -1.23 -39.92
C ARG A 261 45.98 -0.68 -41.36
N ALA A 262 46.02 0.64 -41.53
CA ALA A 262 46.02 1.28 -42.85
C ALA A 262 47.31 1.06 -43.65
N SER A 263 48.41 0.70 -42.98
CA SER A 263 49.73 0.51 -43.58
C SER A 263 50.06 -0.95 -43.90
N ALA A 264 49.51 -1.90 -43.13
CA ALA A 264 49.86 -3.33 -43.14
C ALA A 264 49.35 -4.14 -44.36
N ARG A 265 49.71 -3.73 -45.59
CA ARG A 265 49.16 -4.26 -46.86
C ARG A 265 49.50 -5.71 -47.23
N GLN A 266 50.38 -6.39 -46.47
CA GLN A 266 50.77 -7.80 -46.69
C GLN A 266 50.42 -8.71 -45.50
N GLU A 267 49.58 -8.24 -44.58
CA GLU A 267 49.21 -8.94 -43.36
C GLU A 267 48.24 -10.10 -43.60
N ARG A 268 48.43 -11.20 -42.85
CA ARG A 268 47.42 -12.24 -42.65
C ARG A 268 46.74 -12.07 -41.29
N VAL A 269 45.44 -11.77 -41.28
CA VAL A 269 44.62 -11.87 -40.06
C VAL A 269 44.30 -13.34 -39.79
N LEU A 270 44.53 -13.80 -38.56
CA LEU A 270 44.09 -15.11 -38.06
C LEU A 270 43.33 -14.95 -36.74
N SER A 271 42.33 -15.82 -36.54
CA SER A 271 41.56 -15.93 -35.31
C SER A 271 41.82 -17.28 -34.62
N PRO A 272 42.14 -17.32 -33.31
CA PRO A 272 42.54 -18.55 -32.62
C PRO A 272 41.50 -19.69 -32.61
N SER A 273 40.20 -19.38 -32.65
CA SER A 273 39.12 -20.38 -32.52
C SER A 273 37.76 -19.89 -33.02
N THR A 274 36.89 -20.85 -33.34
CA THR A 274 35.47 -20.68 -33.69
C THR A 274 34.53 -21.11 -32.54
N ASP A 275 33.26 -20.67 -32.59
CA ASP A 275 32.21 -20.98 -31.60
C ASP A 275 32.12 -22.47 -31.19
N ILE A 276 32.30 -23.39 -32.15
CA ILE A 276 32.17 -24.84 -31.92
C ILE A 276 33.39 -25.40 -31.17
N GLU A 277 34.57 -24.82 -31.38
CA GLU A 277 35.80 -25.25 -30.74
C GLU A 277 35.87 -24.83 -29.27
N ILE A 278 35.13 -23.78 -28.87
CA ILE A 278 35.06 -23.34 -27.47
C ILE A 278 34.54 -24.48 -26.57
N TYR A 279 33.58 -25.30 -27.04
CA TYR A 279 33.12 -26.49 -26.30
C TYR A 279 34.29 -27.42 -25.96
N ASN A 280 35.16 -27.70 -26.93
CA ASN A 280 36.28 -28.61 -26.75
C ASN A 280 37.42 -28.00 -25.93
N ILE A 281 37.68 -26.69 -26.08
CA ILE A 281 38.62 -25.94 -25.22
C ILE A 281 38.20 -26.01 -23.75
N VAL A 282 36.91 -25.78 -23.46
CA VAL A 282 36.37 -25.82 -22.08
C VAL A 282 36.47 -27.24 -21.51
N LYS A 283 36.13 -28.28 -22.28
CA LYS A 283 36.29 -29.68 -21.83
C LYS A 283 37.76 -30.00 -21.52
N GLN A 284 38.68 -29.70 -22.44
CA GLN A 284 40.12 -30.00 -22.29
C GLN A 284 40.75 -29.31 -21.06
N ARG A 285 40.24 -28.12 -20.70
CA ARG A 285 40.71 -27.32 -19.55
C ARG A 285 40.13 -27.72 -18.20
N LEU A 286 39.00 -28.41 -18.15
CA LEU A 286 38.30 -28.74 -16.89
C LEU A 286 38.34 -30.23 -16.55
N PHE A 287 38.38 -31.10 -17.56
CA PHE A 287 38.37 -32.55 -17.39
C PHE A 287 39.69 -33.17 -17.87
N GLU A 288 40.06 -34.24 -17.19
CA GLU A 288 41.13 -35.17 -17.60
C GLU A 288 40.58 -36.20 -18.58
N SER A 289 39.35 -36.69 -18.34
CA SER A 289 38.62 -37.56 -19.26
C SER A 289 37.11 -37.34 -19.24
N VAL A 290 36.47 -37.62 -20.37
CA VAL A 290 35.01 -37.56 -20.60
C VAL A 290 34.67 -38.72 -21.53
N SER A 291 33.73 -39.60 -21.16
CA SER A 291 33.30 -40.73 -21.99
C SER A 291 32.58 -40.26 -23.27
N THR A 292 33.09 -40.71 -24.40
CA THR A 292 32.49 -40.53 -25.73
C THR A 292 31.14 -41.24 -25.84
N GLU A 293 31.03 -42.42 -25.24
CA GLU A 293 29.83 -43.27 -25.26
C GLU A 293 28.70 -42.62 -24.45
N ALA A 294 29.03 -41.99 -23.32
CA ALA A 294 28.09 -41.21 -22.52
C ALA A 294 27.62 -39.95 -23.25
N ALA A 295 28.51 -39.27 -23.98
CA ALA A 295 28.17 -38.08 -24.78
C ALA A 295 27.22 -38.43 -25.95
N GLU A 296 27.49 -39.52 -26.68
CA GLU A 296 26.62 -40.02 -27.74
C GLU A 296 25.26 -40.49 -27.21
N ALA A 297 25.25 -41.24 -26.09
CA ALA A 297 24.03 -41.67 -25.43
C ALA A 297 23.17 -40.48 -24.97
N ALA A 298 23.79 -39.46 -24.36
CA ALA A 298 23.11 -38.23 -23.97
C ALA A 298 22.52 -37.52 -25.20
N ALA A 299 23.31 -37.27 -26.25
CA ALA A 299 22.84 -36.63 -27.48
C ALA A 299 21.62 -37.32 -28.09
N LYS A 300 21.63 -38.66 -28.14
CA LYS A 300 20.51 -39.47 -28.63
C LYS A 300 19.26 -39.35 -27.76
N GLU A 301 19.39 -39.48 -26.45
CA GLU A 301 18.24 -39.55 -25.55
C GLU A 301 17.61 -38.17 -25.28
N TYR A 302 18.41 -37.10 -25.29
CA TYR A 302 17.91 -35.72 -25.32
C TYR A 302 17.15 -35.43 -26.62
N LEU A 303 17.70 -35.80 -27.78
CA LEU A 303 16.99 -35.67 -29.07
C LEU A 303 15.67 -36.44 -29.07
N HIS A 304 15.62 -37.63 -28.45
CA HIS A 304 14.39 -38.38 -28.26
C HIS A 304 13.39 -37.64 -27.36
N ALA A 305 13.83 -37.09 -26.22
CA ALA A 305 12.98 -36.31 -25.32
C ALA A 305 12.41 -35.04 -25.99
N TYR A 306 13.21 -34.28 -26.75
CA TYR A 306 12.72 -33.12 -27.50
C TYR A 306 11.68 -33.50 -28.55
N ARG A 307 11.86 -34.63 -29.24
CA ARG A 307 10.92 -35.14 -30.25
C ARG A 307 9.63 -35.67 -29.64
N ALA A 308 9.70 -36.35 -28.48
CA ALA A 308 8.53 -36.84 -27.74
C ALA A 308 7.76 -35.71 -27.04
N SER A 309 8.43 -34.62 -26.64
CA SER A 309 7.80 -33.49 -25.96
C SER A 309 6.82 -32.73 -26.85
N ARG A 310 5.59 -32.57 -26.34
CA ARG A 310 4.52 -31.74 -26.92
C ARG A 310 4.55 -30.28 -26.43
N ILE A 311 5.47 -29.93 -25.52
CA ILE A 311 5.61 -28.56 -25.02
C ILE A 311 6.31 -27.69 -26.08
N ASN A 312 5.99 -26.39 -26.08
CA ASN A 312 6.66 -25.39 -26.92
C ASN A 312 8.16 -25.32 -26.60
N LEU A 313 8.98 -25.54 -27.63
CA LEU A 313 10.44 -25.56 -27.62
C LEU A 313 10.96 -24.78 -28.84
N PRO A 314 12.18 -24.20 -28.80
CA PRO A 314 12.73 -23.42 -29.92
C PRO A 314 12.93 -24.26 -31.19
N ASP A 315 12.87 -23.61 -32.35
CA ASP A 315 13.15 -24.26 -33.64
C ASP A 315 14.56 -24.85 -33.71
N GLY A 316 14.74 -25.92 -34.48
CA GLY A 316 16.03 -26.60 -34.66
C GLY A 316 16.48 -27.52 -33.52
N CYS A 317 15.94 -27.39 -32.29
CA CYS A 317 16.36 -28.26 -31.16
C CYS A 317 16.03 -29.75 -31.36
N LYS A 318 15.12 -30.06 -32.31
CA LYS A 318 14.67 -31.42 -32.65
C LYS A 318 15.48 -32.04 -33.80
N ASP A 319 16.51 -31.37 -34.30
CA ASP A 319 17.28 -31.77 -35.48
C ASP A 319 18.69 -32.29 -35.16
N ALA A 320 19.28 -33.01 -36.12
CA ALA A 320 20.61 -33.61 -35.96
C ALA A 320 21.74 -32.63 -35.58
N PRO A 321 21.79 -31.37 -36.07
CA PRO A 321 22.80 -30.41 -35.64
C PRO A 321 22.76 -30.10 -34.13
N TYR A 322 21.58 -30.10 -33.50
CA TYR A 322 21.48 -29.86 -32.05
C TYR A 322 21.92 -31.08 -31.24
N ALA A 323 21.65 -32.31 -31.72
CA ALA A 323 22.22 -33.51 -31.13
C ALA A 323 23.76 -33.54 -31.21
N ASN A 324 24.33 -33.14 -32.36
CA ASN A 324 25.78 -32.99 -32.52
C ASN A 324 26.34 -31.91 -31.57
N ALA A 325 25.61 -30.83 -31.30
CA ALA A 325 25.99 -29.82 -30.32
C ALA A 325 25.98 -30.38 -28.89
N ILE A 326 25.03 -31.25 -28.53
CA ILE A 326 25.01 -31.94 -27.22
C ILE A 326 26.24 -32.85 -27.07
N ALA A 327 26.51 -33.72 -28.04
CA ALA A 327 27.71 -34.57 -28.01
C ALA A 327 29.01 -33.74 -27.94
N SER A 328 29.03 -32.57 -28.60
CA SER A 328 30.17 -31.65 -28.56
C SER A 328 30.32 -30.91 -27.21
N SER A 329 29.22 -30.59 -26.52
CA SER A 329 29.24 -29.80 -25.27
C SER A 329 29.24 -30.63 -23.99
N TYR A 330 28.85 -31.90 -24.05
CA TYR A 330 28.86 -32.85 -22.93
C TYR A 330 30.20 -32.83 -22.15
N PRO A 331 30.21 -32.67 -20.81
CA PRO A 331 29.07 -32.85 -19.89
C PRO A 331 28.22 -31.59 -19.63
N PHE A 332 28.32 -30.52 -20.42
CA PHE A 332 27.46 -29.34 -20.29
C PHE A 332 26.32 -29.32 -21.32
N HIS A 333 25.15 -28.83 -20.91
CA HIS A 333 24.01 -28.60 -21.81
C HIS A 333 24.28 -27.41 -22.76
N PRO A 334 23.90 -27.47 -24.06
CA PRO A 334 24.15 -26.37 -25.00
C PRO A 334 23.63 -25.02 -24.53
N GLU A 335 22.42 -24.95 -23.95
CA GLU A 335 21.87 -23.69 -23.43
C GLU A 335 22.66 -23.09 -22.26
N LEU A 336 23.20 -23.91 -21.34
CA LEU A 336 24.10 -23.43 -20.28
C LEU A 336 25.36 -22.82 -20.92
N PHE A 337 25.89 -23.47 -21.94
CA PHE A 337 27.08 -23.00 -22.63
C PHE A 337 26.82 -21.69 -23.40
N SER A 338 25.71 -21.62 -24.14
CA SER A 338 25.24 -20.44 -24.86
C SER A 338 24.99 -19.26 -23.92
N LEU A 339 24.38 -19.52 -22.76
CA LEU A 339 24.19 -18.53 -21.70
C LEU A 339 25.53 -17.94 -21.23
N LEU A 340 26.48 -18.78 -20.79
CA LEU A 340 27.75 -18.26 -20.25
C LEU A 340 28.63 -17.62 -21.33
N THR A 341 28.68 -18.20 -22.53
CA THR A 341 29.62 -17.77 -23.58
C THR A 341 29.07 -16.72 -24.54
N LYS A 342 27.75 -16.59 -24.71
CA LYS A 342 27.16 -15.59 -25.63
C LYS A 342 26.40 -14.51 -24.89
N LYS A 343 25.59 -14.88 -23.90
CA LYS A 343 24.72 -13.95 -23.18
C LYS A 343 25.43 -13.22 -22.05
N ILE A 344 25.92 -13.93 -21.02
CA ILE A 344 26.60 -13.29 -19.88
C ILE A 344 27.96 -12.70 -20.33
N ALA A 345 28.63 -13.30 -21.32
CA ALA A 345 29.79 -12.72 -22.00
C ALA A 345 29.54 -11.38 -22.72
N SER A 346 28.28 -10.95 -22.93
CA SER A 346 28.01 -9.60 -23.45
C SER A 346 28.19 -8.52 -22.38
N ILE A 347 28.35 -8.89 -21.11
CA ILE A 347 28.61 -7.98 -19.98
C ILE A 347 30.13 -7.72 -19.92
N PRO A 348 30.60 -6.46 -20.07
CA PRO A 348 32.03 -6.14 -20.08
C PRO A 348 32.79 -6.67 -18.85
N GLU A 349 32.18 -6.54 -17.68
CA GLU A 349 32.75 -6.88 -16.37
C GLU A 349 33.00 -8.40 -16.21
N PHE A 350 32.31 -9.24 -16.98
CA PHE A 350 32.42 -10.70 -16.90
C PHE A 350 33.70 -11.26 -17.57
N GLN A 351 34.48 -10.44 -18.28
CA GLN A 351 35.75 -10.87 -18.92
C GLN A 351 35.60 -12.08 -19.88
N ARG A 352 34.43 -12.19 -20.56
CA ARG A 352 34.10 -13.18 -21.61
C ARG A 352 34.61 -14.59 -21.30
N THR A 353 35.63 -15.06 -22.02
CA THR A 353 36.23 -16.39 -21.90
C THR A 353 36.74 -16.70 -20.50
N ARG A 354 37.34 -15.73 -19.81
CA ARG A 354 37.99 -15.93 -18.50
C ARG A 354 36.96 -16.10 -17.39
N GLY A 355 35.92 -15.25 -17.36
CA GLY A 355 34.80 -15.43 -16.43
C GLY A 355 34.01 -16.71 -16.70
N ALA A 356 33.73 -17.02 -17.98
CA ALA A 356 33.06 -18.27 -18.35
C ALA A 356 33.83 -19.51 -17.89
N LEU A 357 35.14 -19.61 -18.18
CA LEU A 357 35.99 -20.73 -17.74
C LEU A 357 36.07 -20.83 -16.20
N ARG A 358 36.27 -19.70 -15.51
CA ARG A 358 36.28 -19.67 -14.04
C ARG A 358 34.97 -20.15 -13.45
N LEU A 359 33.83 -19.66 -13.96
CA LEU A 359 32.51 -20.05 -13.48
C LEU A 359 32.22 -21.53 -13.76
N PHE A 360 32.55 -22.06 -14.93
CA PHE A 360 32.46 -23.50 -15.20
C PHE A 360 33.31 -24.32 -14.21
N ALA A 361 34.55 -23.89 -13.92
CA ALA A 361 35.42 -24.58 -12.97
C ALA A 361 34.84 -24.59 -11.54
N MET A 362 34.26 -23.47 -11.09
CA MET A 362 33.59 -23.36 -9.80
C MET A 362 32.34 -24.25 -9.73
N VAL A 363 31.55 -24.33 -10.79
CA VAL A 363 30.37 -25.22 -10.90
C VAL A 363 30.80 -26.69 -10.86
N VAL A 364 31.80 -27.10 -11.65
CA VAL A 364 32.31 -28.47 -11.65
C VAL A 364 32.86 -28.86 -10.27
N ARG A 365 33.65 -27.98 -9.63
CA ARG A 365 34.16 -28.19 -8.27
C ARG A 365 33.02 -28.36 -7.27
N HIS A 366 32.02 -27.47 -7.29
CA HIS A 366 30.88 -27.53 -6.38
C HIS A 366 30.10 -28.85 -6.53
N LEU A 367 29.83 -29.29 -7.77
CA LEU A 367 29.10 -30.53 -8.05
C LEU A 367 29.85 -31.78 -7.58
N TRP A 368 31.18 -31.85 -7.78
CA TRP A 368 31.97 -32.99 -7.29
C TRP A 368 32.21 -32.97 -5.78
N GLN A 369 32.13 -31.80 -5.13
CA GLN A 369 32.12 -31.69 -3.66
C GLN A 369 30.76 -32.01 -3.03
N ASN A 370 29.66 -31.87 -3.79
CA ASN A 370 28.28 -32.08 -3.34
C ASN A 370 27.54 -33.01 -4.31
N PRO A 371 27.99 -34.27 -4.51
CA PRO A 371 27.43 -35.17 -5.50
C PRO A 371 25.99 -35.57 -5.13
N THR A 372 25.08 -35.40 -6.08
CA THR A 372 23.71 -35.94 -6.01
C THR A 372 23.65 -37.28 -6.76
N GLU A 373 22.64 -38.11 -6.45
CA GLU A 373 22.55 -39.48 -6.97
C GLU A 373 22.56 -39.57 -8.51
N TRP A 374 22.01 -38.57 -9.21
CA TRP A 374 21.88 -38.59 -10.66
C TRP A 374 21.84 -37.20 -11.30
N ILE A 375 22.88 -36.86 -12.05
CA ILE A 375 22.93 -35.72 -12.98
C ILE A 375 23.40 -36.27 -14.34
N PRO A 376 22.55 -36.41 -15.35
CA PRO A 376 22.97 -36.95 -16.65
C PRO A 376 23.82 -35.96 -17.46
N MET A 377 23.62 -34.65 -17.25
CA MET A 377 24.37 -33.55 -17.87
C MET A 377 24.21 -32.27 -17.03
N ILE A 378 25.16 -31.34 -17.07
CA ILE A 378 25.14 -30.08 -16.29
C ILE A 378 24.30 -29.03 -17.03
N HIS A 379 23.24 -28.52 -16.40
CA HIS A 379 22.32 -27.52 -16.97
C HIS A 379 22.38 -26.19 -16.20
N THR A 380 21.73 -25.14 -16.73
CA THR A 380 21.67 -23.79 -16.15
C THR A 380 21.28 -23.77 -14.66
N HIS A 381 20.33 -24.60 -14.24
CA HIS A 381 19.89 -24.69 -12.83
C HIS A 381 20.93 -25.29 -11.85
N HIS A 382 21.99 -25.92 -12.36
CA HIS A 382 23.08 -26.49 -11.57
C HIS A 382 24.12 -25.45 -11.13
N ILE A 383 24.10 -24.23 -11.67
CA ILE A 383 24.96 -23.16 -11.14
C ILE A 383 24.48 -22.83 -9.71
N PRO A 384 25.34 -22.91 -8.67
CA PRO A 384 24.93 -22.86 -7.27
C PRO A 384 24.65 -21.43 -6.75
N VAL A 385 23.96 -20.60 -7.55
CA VAL A 385 23.57 -19.24 -7.17
C VAL A 385 22.71 -19.26 -5.91
N GLY A 386 23.08 -18.44 -4.93
CA GLY A 386 22.51 -18.37 -3.58
C GLY A 386 23.12 -19.38 -2.59
N VAL A 387 23.63 -20.52 -3.08
CA VAL A 387 24.21 -21.58 -2.23
C VAL A 387 25.69 -21.35 -1.99
N GLU A 388 26.43 -21.11 -3.07
CA GLU A 388 27.88 -20.89 -3.02
C GLU A 388 28.16 -19.39 -3.18
N VAL A 389 28.89 -18.82 -2.23
CA VAL A 389 29.07 -17.37 -2.08
C VAL A 389 29.94 -16.83 -3.22
N GLN A 390 31.02 -17.52 -3.60
CA GLN A 390 31.94 -17.03 -4.62
C GLN A 390 31.27 -16.97 -6.01
N VAL A 391 30.50 -18.00 -6.39
CA VAL A 391 29.65 -18.02 -7.59
C VAL A 391 28.59 -16.93 -7.54
N THR A 392 28.01 -16.67 -6.37
CA THR A 392 26.98 -15.62 -6.22
C THR A 392 27.59 -14.23 -6.35
N ASP A 393 28.77 -13.99 -5.81
CA ASP A 393 29.52 -12.73 -5.93
C ASP A 393 30.07 -12.52 -7.36
N GLU A 394 30.52 -13.58 -8.02
CA GLU A 394 30.92 -13.61 -9.44
C GLU A 394 29.78 -13.12 -10.36
N LEU A 395 28.53 -13.45 -10.03
CA LEU A 395 27.34 -13.17 -10.82
C LEU A 395 26.51 -11.98 -10.31
N THR A 396 26.97 -11.27 -9.27
CA THR A 396 26.30 -10.06 -8.75
C THR A 396 27.30 -8.93 -8.54
N SER A 397 28.08 -9.00 -7.46
CA SER A 397 29.04 -7.97 -7.04
C SER A 397 30.12 -7.69 -8.09
N ARG A 398 30.71 -8.72 -8.72
CA ARG A 398 31.72 -8.52 -9.78
C ARG A 398 31.16 -7.93 -11.07
N LEU A 399 29.88 -8.18 -11.37
CA LEU A 399 29.18 -7.58 -12.51
C LEU A 399 28.72 -6.14 -12.24
N GLN A 400 29.13 -5.54 -11.12
CA GLN A 400 28.65 -4.24 -10.63
C GLN A 400 27.12 -4.18 -10.41
N ARG A 401 26.48 -5.34 -10.19
CA ARG A 401 25.04 -5.47 -9.92
C ARG A 401 24.77 -6.04 -8.51
N PRO A 402 25.18 -5.37 -7.42
CA PRO A 402 24.96 -5.87 -6.06
C PRO A 402 23.47 -6.00 -5.70
N LEU A 403 22.60 -5.16 -6.26
CA LEU A 403 21.14 -5.24 -6.06
C LEU A 403 20.51 -6.53 -6.60
N MET A 404 21.17 -7.23 -7.53
CA MET A 404 20.74 -8.57 -7.97
C MET A 404 20.86 -9.64 -6.88
N ARG A 405 21.37 -9.33 -5.67
CA ARG A 405 21.30 -10.24 -4.51
C ARG A 405 19.91 -10.30 -3.88
N ASN A 406 19.16 -9.21 -3.94
CA ASN A 406 17.83 -9.08 -3.33
C ASN A 406 16.81 -10.10 -3.91
N PRO A 407 16.66 -10.27 -5.24
CA PRO A 407 15.82 -11.35 -5.80
C PRO A 407 16.29 -12.76 -5.43
N ILE A 408 17.58 -12.98 -5.17
CA ILE A 408 18.07 -14.30 -4.72
C ILE A 408 17.46 -14.60 -3.35
N GLN A 409 17.67 -13.71 -2.39
CA GLN A 409 17.28 -13.90 -0.99
C GLN A 409 15.76 -13.86 -0.77
N ALA A 410 15.02 -13.04 -1.53
CA ALA A 410 13.56 -12.97 -1.41
C ALA A 410 12.85 -14.12 -2.13
N ASP A 411 13.24 -14.42 -3.38
CA ASP A 411 12.37 -15.16 -4.28
C ASP A 411 12.80 -16.60 -4.54
N PHE A 412 14.09 -16.96 -4.46
CA PHE A 412 14.50 -18.34 -4.77
C PHE A 412 15.51 -19.06 -3.88
N TYR A 413 16.41 -18.39 -3.17
CA TYR A 413 17.27 -19.06 -2.20
C TYR A 413 17.79 -18.13 -1.10
N ASN A 414 17.40 -18.43 0.13
CA ASN A 414 17.97 -17.88 1.34
C ASN A 414 18.46 -19.00 2.27
N SER A 415 19.64 -18.81 2.88
CA SER A 415 20.23 -19.70 3.87
C SER A 415 20.00 -19.24 5.32
N SER A 416 19.51 -18.02 5.55
CA SER A 416 19.37 -17.43 6.89
C SER A 416 18.16 -16.50 7.02
N GLY A 417 17.21 -16.85 7.89
CA GLY A 417 15.99 -16.07 8.14
C GLY A 417 14.77 -16.70 7.46
N ARG A 418 13.94 -15.88 6.81
CA ARG A 418 12.77 -16.34 6.04
C ARG A 418 13.22 -17.14 4.81
N GLU A 419 12.64 -18.33 4.61
CA GLU A 419 12.81 -19.10 3.38
C GLU A 419 12.30 -18.32 2.16
N ALA A 420 13.05 -18.34 1.07
CA ALA A 420 12.66 -17.68 -0.17
C ALA A 420 11.49 -18.41 -0.85
N TYR A 421 10.68 -17.70 -1.63
CA TYR A 421 9.41 -18.24 -2.16
C TYR A 421 9.55 -19.56 -2.95
N ALA A 422 10.63 -19.76 -3.72
CA ALA A 422 10.87 -21.03 -4.40
C ALA A 422 11.15 -22.19 -3.43
N GLN A 423 11.91 -21.97 -2.34
CA GLN A 423 12.18 -23.00 -1.32
C GLN A 423 10.87 -23.45 -0.66
N VAL A 424 9.98 -22.51 -0.32
CA VAL A 424 8.67 -22.80 0.26
C VAL A 424 7.77 -23.59 -0.71
N GLN A 425 7.88 -23.37 -2.02
CA GLN A 425 7.21 -24.23 -3.00
C GLN A 425 7.89 -25.60 -3.14
N ASP A 426 9.22 -25.66 -3.09
CA ASP A 426 10.01 -26.89 -3.23
C ASP A 426 9.80 -27.90 -2.10
N GLN A 427 9.39 -27.45 -0.90
CA GLN A 427 8.93 -28.36 0.16
C GLN A 427 7.85 -29.35 -0.34
N GLN A 428 6.96 -28.91 -1.22
CA GLN A 428 5.90 -29.75 -1.80
C GLN A 428 6.44 -30.74 -2.84
N TRP A 429 7.46 -30.35 -3.61
CA TRP A 429 8.13 -31.22 -4.58
C TRP A 429 9.01 -32.28 -3.90
N VAL A 430 9.82 -31.86 -2.92
CA VAL A 430 10.73 -32.74 -2.16
C VAL A 430 9.93 -33.78 -1.35
N ALA A 431 8.82 -33.39 -0.72
CA ALA A 431 7.92 -34.32 -0.04
C ALA A 431 7.28 -35.36 -0.99
N ALA A 432 7.18 -35.05 -2.28
CA ALA A 432 6.72 -35.96 -3.33
C ALA A 432 7.84 -36.76 -4.02
N GLY A 433 9.07 -36.73 -3.46
CA GLY A 433 10.23 -37.41 -4.04
C GLY A 433 10.69 -36.82 -5.38
N LYS A 434 10.46 -35.52 -5.60
CA LYS A 434 10.88 -34.79 -6.81
C LYS A 434 12.02 -33.82 -6.49
N PRO A 435 12.85 -33.44 -7.49
CA PRO A 435 13.82 -32.35 -7.35
C PRO A 435 13.18 -31.01 -6.98
N ALA A 436 14.02 -30.07 -6.54
CA ALA A 436 13.65 -28.68 -6.23
C ALA A 436 13.35 -27.87 -7.51
N PHE A 437 12.24 -28.22 -8.19
CA PHE A 437 11.84 -27.67 -9.47
C PHE A 437 11.60 -26.15 -9.45
N SER A 438 11.12 -25.57 -8.36
CA SER A 438 10.93 -24.11 -8.25
C SER A 438 12.26 -23.38 -8.20
N THR A 439 13.22 -23.86 -7.41
CA THR A 439 14.59 -23.36 -7.40
C THR A 439 15.25 -23.53 -8.77
N TRP A 440 15.00 -24.64 -9.49
CA TRP A 440 15.55 -24.86 -10.83
C TRP A 440 15.04 -23.84 -11.86
N VAL A 441 13.73 -23.60 -11.89
CA VAL A 441 13.11 -22.60 -12.77
C VAL A 441 13.63 -21.20 -12.42
N ALA A 442 13.61 -20.83 -11.14
CA ALA A 442 14.00 -19.50 -10.70
C ALA A 442 15.48 -19.18 -10.95
N ARG A 443 16.42 -20.12 -10.65
CA ARG A 443 17.84 -19.93 -11.01
C ARG A 443 18.04 -19.73 -12.50
N THR A 444 17.32 -20.50 -13.33
CA THR A 444 17.42 -20.41 -14.79
C THR A 444 16.96 -19.04 -15.30
N ILE A 445 15.84 -18.53 -14.78
CA ILE A 445 15.33 -17.19 -15.10
C ILE A 445 16.30 -16.10 -14.59
N PHE A 446 16.80 -16.23 -13.36
CA PHE A 446 17.72 -15.28 -12.75
C PHE A 446 19.00 -15.10 -13.57
N LEU A 447 19.66 -16.21 -13.93
CA LEU A 447 20.88 -16.17 -14.75
C LEU A 447 20.66 -15.50 -16.12
N HIS A 448 19.50 -15.74 -16.75
CA HIS A 448 19.12 -15.08 -17.99
C HIS A 448 18.70 -13.60 -17.80
N SER A 449 18.54 -13.12 -16.56
CA SER A 449 18.23 -11.73 -16.20
C SER A 449 19.48 -10.89 -15.87
N LEU A 450 20.67 -11.50 -15.87
CA LEU A 450 21.93 -10.83 -15.56
C LEU A 450 22.39 -9.83 -16.63
N THR A 451 21.91 -9.96 -17.87
CA THR A 451 22.09 -8.93 -18.91
C THR A 451 21.03 -7.83 -18.84
N GLN A 452 21.34 -6.65 -19.36
CA GLN A 452 20.43 -5.50 -19.40
C GLN A 452 19.71 -5.33 -20.76
N GLY A 453 18.74 -4.40 -20.80
CA GLY A 453 18.01 -4.03 -22.01
C GLY A 453 17.13 -5.16 -22.60
N ILE A 454 16.96 -5.14 -23.93
CA ILE A 454 16.11 -6.09 -24.68
C ILE A 454 16.56 -7.55 -24.48
N SER A 455 17.83 -7.77 -24.17
CA SER A 455 18.37 -9.11 -23.92
C SER A 455 17.93 -9.73 -22.58
N SER A 456 17.40 -8.94 -21.64
CA SER A 456 17.19 -9.35 -20.25
C SER A 456 15.96 -10.26 -20.08
N GLY A 457 16.15 -11.44 -19.47
CA GLY A 457 15.12 -12.45 -19.25
C GLY A 457 15.23 -13.67 -20.17
N ILE A 458 14.27 -14.58 -20.05
CA ILE A 458 14.18 -15.82 -20.85
C ILE A 458 12.76 -15.99 -21.39
N ARG A 459 12.63 -16.45 -22.65
CA ARG A 459 11.32 -16.78 -23.23
C ARG A 459 10.85 -18.16 -22.76
N ARG A 460 9.53 -18.37 -22.69
CA ARG A 460 8.90 -19.64 -22.30
C ARG A 460 9.54 -20.88 -22.97
N ALA A 461 9.77 -20.83 -24.29
CA ALA A 461 10.35 -21.95 -25.03
C ALA A 461 11.82 -22.25 -24.66
N GLU A 462 12.64 -21.20 -24.52
CA GLU A 462 14.06 -21.29 -24.10
C GLU A 462 14.20 -21.85 -22.68
N LEU A 463 13.28 -21.46 -21.78
CA LEU A 463 13.18 -21.98 -20.41
C LEU A 463 12.84 -23.47 -20.40
N ASN A 464 11.88 -23.89 -21.22
CA ASN A 464 11.53 -25.31 -21.37
C ASN A 464 12.70 -26.14 -21.92
N LEU A 465 13.44 -25.61 -22.91
CA LEU A 465 14.63 -26.26 -23.47
C LEU A 465 15.76 -26.38 -22.43
N SER A 466 15.96 -25.35 -21.60
CA SER A 466 16.99 -25.32 -20.55
C SER A 466 16.72 -26.25 -19.36
N LEU A 467 15.51 -26.82 -19.27
CA LEU A 467 15.03 -27.62 -18.14
C LEU A 467 14.62 -29.06 -18.52
N LEU A 468 14.33 -29.35 -19.80
CA LEU A 468 13.94 -30.69 -20.23
C LEU A 468 15.08 -31.70 -20.08
N THR A 469 14.98 -32.55 -19.06
CA THR A 469 15.93 -33.64 -18.78
C THR A 469 15.26 -34.98 -19.09
N PRO A 470 15.84 -35.86 -19.94
CA PRO A 470 15.26 -37.15 -20.28
C PRO A 470 14.99 -38.02 -19.06
N GLY A 471 13.74 -38.42 -18.85
CA GLY A 471 13.29 -39.17 -17.67
C GLY A 471 12.61 -38.31 -16.59
N LEU A 472 12.66 -36.98 -16.70
CA LEU A 472 11.83 -36.06 -15.91
C LEU A 472 10.66 -35.53 -16.75
N GLU A 473 9.49 -35.44 -16.13
CA GLU A 473 8.32 -34.79 -16.74
C GLU A 473 8.47 -33.27 -16.65
N ILE A 474 8.24 -32.56 -17.75
CA ILE A 474 8.49 -31.11 -17.89
C ILE A 474 7.27 -30.23 -17.57
N GLY A 475 6.11 -30.82 -17.23
CA GLY A 475 4.88 -30.08 -16.92
C GLY A 475 4.96 -29.17 -15.69
N PHE A 476 5.99 -29.32 -14.83
CA PHE A 476 6.16 -28.46 -13.66
C PHE A 476 6.40 -26.99 -14.02
N VAL A 477 7.00 -26.68 -15.18
CA VAL A 477 7.47 -25.30 -15.47
C VAL A 477 6.30 -24.32 -15.62
N ASP A 478 5.09 -24.74 -16.00
CA ASP A 478 3.90 -23.86 -16.00
C ASP A 478 3.42 -23.62 -14.56
N HIS A 479 3.13 -24.69 -13.81
CA HIS A 479 2.68 -24.61 -12.41
C HIS A 479 3.65 -23.83 -11.50
N VAL A 480 4.95 -23.95 -11.75
CA VAL A 480 5.98 -23.17 -11.05
C VAL A 480 5.94 -21.69 -11.44
N LEU A 481 5.79 -21.35 -12.73
CA LEU A 481 5.66 -19.94 -13.13
C LEU A 481 4.39 -19.30 -12.58
N ASP A 482 3.24 -19.97 -12.63
CA ASP A 482 1.98 -19.41 -12.13
C ASP A 482 2.08 -19.07 -10.64
N LYS A 483 2.59 -20.02 -9.84
CA LYS A 483 2.73 -19.85 -8.39
C LYS A 483 3.81 -18.82 -8.05
N LEU A 484 4.99 -18.87 -8.66
CA LEU A 484 6.03 -17.85 -8.40
C LEU A 484 5.60 -16.46 -8.88
N THR A 485 4.92 -16.33 -10.02
CA THR A 485 4.50 -15.02 -10.56
C THR A 485 3.51 -14.32 -9.64
N SER A 486 2.69 -15.05 -8.88
CA SER A 486 1.79 -14.45 -7.89
C SER A 486 2.49 -13.95 -6.62
N VAL A 487 3.54 -14.62 -6.13
CA VAL A 487 4.16 -14.30 -4.82
C VAL A 487 5.54 -13.62 -4.88
N ALA A 488 6.41 -14.03 -5.81
CA ALA A 488 7.82 -13.61 -5.84
C ALA A 488 7.95 -12.11 -6.15
N TRP A 489 8.58 -11.33 -5.27
CA TRP A 489 8.57 -9.86 -5.30
C TRP A 489 9.21 -9.28 -6.57
N TYR A 490 10.36 -9.81 -6.98
CA TYR A 490 11.21 -9.28 -8.05
C TYR A 490 10.96 -9.96 -9.40
N LEU A 491 10.17 -11.03 -9.43
CA LEU A 491 9.82 -11.77 -10.65
C LEU A 491 8.81 -10.97 -11.50
N ASP A 492 9.25 -10.64 -12.71
CA ASP A 492 8.55 -9.93 -13.77
C ASP A 492 8.23 -10.92 -14.90
N HIS A 493 6.96 -11.00 -15.30
CA HIS A 493 6.51 -11.79 -16.44
C HIS A 493 5.71 -10.90 -17.40
N ASP A 494 6.20 -10.76 -18.63
CA ASP A 494 5.51 -10.00 -19.68
C ASP A 494 4.56 -10.94 -20.46
N PRO A 495 3.23 -10.79 -20.34
CA PRO A 495 2.27 -11.68 -21.00
C PRO A 495 2.21 -11.47 -22.53
N ILE A 496 2.76 -10.37 -23.06
CA ILE A 496 2.78 -10.10 -24.51
C ILE A 496 3.99 -10.79 -25.16
N THR A 497 5.19 -10.63 -24.58
CA THR A 497 6.41 -11.23 -25.13
C THR A 497 6.73 -12.63 -24.59
N SER A 498 6.01 -13.09 -23.56
CA SER A 498 6.30 -14.32 -22.80
C SER A 498 7.74 -14.38 -22.24
N ILE A 499 8.35 -13.20 -22.01
CA ILE A 499 9.66 -13.06 -21.37
C ILE A 499 9.45 -13.01 -19.86
N THR A 500 10.20 -13.85 -19.14
CA THR A 500 10.23 -13.85 -17.67
C THR A 500 11.62 -13.45 -17.20
N ARG A 501 11.72 -12.60 -16.17
CA ARG A 501 12.99 -12.08 -15.64
C ARG A 501 12.89 -11.67 -14.18
N PHE A 502 14.02 -11.62 -13.49
CA PHE A 502 14.14 -10.94 -12.19
C PHE A 502 14.62 -9.49 -12.38
N LYS A 503 14.02 -8.56 -11.62
CA LYS A 503 14.42 -7.15 -11.54
C LYS A 503 15.31 -6.89 -10.31
N GLU A 504 16.00 -5.76 -10.30
CA GLU A 504 16.73 -5.27 -9.11
C GLU A 504 15.79 -4.61 -8.09
N GLU A 505 14.67 -4.08 -8.56
CA GLU A 505 13.63 -3.49 -7.71
C GLU A 505 12.44 -4.45 -7.53
N PRO A 506 11.83 -4.52 -6.35
CA PRO A 506 10.65 -5.35 -6.10
C PRO A 506 9.39 -4.76 -6.72
N SER A 507 8.39 -5.59 -7.02
CA SER A 507 7.11 -5.13 -7.55
C SER A 507 6.26 -4.48 -6.45
N ILE A 508 6.10 -3.15 -6.52
CA ILE A 508 5.29 -2.34 -5.60
C ILE A 508 3.89 -2.96 -5.35
N ASN A 509 3.24 -3.49 -6.41
CA ASN A 509 1.91 -4.11 -6.28
C ASN A 509 1.95 -5.39 -5.43
N LYS A 510 3.04 -6.17 -5.46
CA LYS A 510 3.19 -7.39 -4.65
C LYS A 510 3.44 -7.02 -3.18
N ILE A 511 4.31 -6.03 -2.92
CA ILE A 511 4.58 -5.51 -1.56
C ILE A 511 3.28 -4.98 -0.91
N ILE A 512 2.49 -4.18 -1.64
CA ILE A 512 1.19 -3.70 -1.17
C ILE A 512 0.23 -4.87 -0.89
N THR A 513 0.25 -5.93 -1.70
CA THR A 513 -0.65 -7.08 -1.52
C THR A 513 -0.30 -7.87 -0.25
N GLU A 514 0.97 -8.17 0.00
CA GLU A 514 1.40 -8.87 1.23
C GLU A 514 1.15 -8.05 2.49
N GLU A 515 1.41 -6.74 2.46
CA GLU A 515 1.10 -5.85 3.60
C GLU A 515 -0.43 -5.71 3.80
N LYS A 516 -1.22 -5.72 2.72
CA LYS A 516 -2.70 -5.72 2.77
C LYS A 516 -3.26 -7.00 3.40
N GLU A 517 -2.57 -8.13 3.30
CA GLU A 517 -2.93 -9.35 4.03
C GLU A 517 -2.71 -9.21 5.55
N GLN A 518 -1.70 -8.44 5.99
CA GLN A 518 -1.50 -8.12 7.41
C GLN A 518 -2.54 -7.13 7.97
N VAL A 519 -3.11 -6.26 7.13
CA VAL A 519 -4.16 -5.31 7.56
C VAL A 519 -5.51 -6.01 7.76
N GLY A 520 -5.88 -6.22 9.03
CA GLY A 520 -7.16 -6.82 9.45
C GLY A 520 -8.39 -5.96 9.11
N LYS A 521 -9.55 -6.62 8.92
CA LYS A 521 -10.80 -5.96 8.52
C LYS A 521 -11.34 -4.99 9.56
N THR A 522 -11.21 -5.29 10.86
CA THR A 522 -11.63 -4.43 11.97
C THR A 522 -10.91 -3.08 11.91
N GLN A 523 -9.58 -3.11 11.80
CA GLN A 523 -8.73 -1.92 11.67
C GLN A 523 -9.02 -1.08 10.40
N ALA A 524 -9.58 -1.68 9.35
CA ALA A 524 -10.03 -0.98 8.15
C ALA A 524 -11.43 -0.35 8.32
N LYS A 525 -12.36 -1.03 9.01
CA LYS A 525 -13.67 -0.46 9.39
C LYS A 525 -13.52 0.81 10.23
N ASP A 526 -12.54 0.87 11.13
CA ASP A 526 -12.35 2.05 11.99
C ASP A 526 -11.74 3.26 11.25
N ASP A 527 -10.96 3.04 10.18
CA ASP A 527 -10.58 4.12 9.24
C ASP A 527 -11.82 4.62 8.47
N LEU A 528 -12.69 3.71 8.00
CA LEU A 528 -13.94 4.09 7.33
C LEU A 528 -14.88 4.91 8.24
N ARG A 529 -14.98 4.57 9.54
CA ARG A 529 -15.75 5.35 10.54
C ARG A 529 -15.18 6.76 10.69
N SER A 530 -13.88 6.86 10.99
CA SER A 530 -13.18 8.14 11.16
C SER A 530 -13.33 9.05 9.92
N ARG A 531 -13.30 8.45 8.72
CA ARG A 531 -13.52 9.14 7.44
C ARG A 531 -14.97 9.54 7.22
N ARG A 532 -15.95 8.67 7.51
CA ARG A 532 -17.39 8.95 7.42
C ARG A 532 -17.73 10.18 8.25
N ASP A 533 -17.27 10.21 9.49
CA ASP A 533 -17.57 11.27 10.45
C ASP A 533 -16.97 12.61 9.99
N SER A 534 -15.78 12.58 9.37
CA SER A 534 -15.17 13.76 8.73
C SER A 534 -15.84 14.18 7.41
N ILE A 535 -16.47 13.27 6.65
CA ILE A 535 -17.12 13.54 5.35
C ILE A 535 -18.53 14.13 5.54
N PHE A 536 -19.25 13.67 6.57
CA PHE A 536 -20.62 14.09 6.91
C PHE A 536 -20.71 15.06 8.09
N ALA A 537 -19.58 15.61 8.55
CA ALA A 537 -19.47 16.54 9.67
C ALA A 537 -20.49 17.69 9.60
N SER A 538 -21.00 18.13 10.76
CA SER A 538 -22.10 19.10 10.87
C SER A 538 -21.88 20.39 10.07
N LYS A 539 -22.80 20.69 9.13
CA LYS A 539 -22.84 21.94 8.36
C LYS A 539 -24.25 22.51 8.25
N ALA A 540 -25.12 21.85 7.49
CA ALA A 540 -26.54 22.19 7.36
C ALA A 540 -27.44 21.37 8.30
N PHE A 541 -26.92 20.21 8.74
CA PHE A 541 -27.59 19.27 9.63
C PHE A 541 -26.64 18.89 10.78
N LYS A 542 -27.16 18.72 12.00
CA LYS A 542 -26.41 18.17 13.15
C LYS A 542 -26.10 16.71 12.84
N LEU A 543 -24.83 16.36 12.66
CA LEU A 543 -24.41 14.96 12.56
C LEU A 543 -24.70 14.25 13.89
N VAL A 544 -25.35 13.10 13.82
CA VAL A 544 -25.55 12.16 14.93
C VAL A 544 -25.24 10.75 14.41
N ILE A 545 -24.63 9.93 15.24
CA ILE A 545 -24.33 8.51 14.95
C ILE A 545 -25.01 7.72 16.07
N PRO A 546 -26.30 7.33 15.90
CA PRO A 546 -27.08 6.71 16.97
C PRO A 546 -27.03 5.18 16.91
N ASP A 547 -26.82 4.56 18.06
CA ASP A 547 -26.95 3.11 18.27
C ASP A 547 -28.34 2.77 18.83
N ALA A 548 -29.02 3.74 19.46
CA ALA A 548 -30.35 3.60 20.06
C ALA A 548 -31.24 4.85 19.88
N PRO A 549 -32.58 4.74 20.05
CA PRO A 549 -33.50 5.89 20.01
C PRO A 549 -33.25 6.96 21.09
N ALA A 550 -32.48 6.64 22.13
CA ALA A 550 -32.09 7.57 23.19
C ALA A 550 -31.01 8.57 22.76
N ASP A 551 -30.17 8.23 21.79
CA ASP A 551 -29.02 9.05 21.35
C ASP A 551 -29.44 10.26 20.48
N VAL A 552 -30.72 10.31 20.09
CA VAL A 552 -31.28 11.34 19.21
C VAL A 552 -32.31 12.16 19.96
N ASP A 553 -31.94 13.38 20.32
CA ASP A 553 -32.80 14.38 20.96
C ASP A 553 -34.17 14.51 20.26
N ASP A 554 -35.28 14.58 21.00
CA ASP A 554 -36.60 14.96 20.45
C ASP A 554 -36.80 16.48 20.59
N VAL A 555 -36.20 17.23 19.66
CA VAL A 555 -36.21 18.70 19.64
C VAL A 555 -36.68 19.26 18.29
N ALA A 556 -37.30 20.44 18.33
CA ALA A 556 -37.85 21.10 17.15
C ALA A 556 -36.79 21.67 16.18
N ASP A 557 -35.55 21.86 16.65
CA ASP A 557 -34.36 22.31 15.92
C ASP A 557 -33.12 21.89 16.72
N PRO A 558 -31.96 21.59 16.08
CA PRO A 558 -31.70 21.56 14.63
C PRO A 558 -32.23 20.28 13.97
N ILE A 559 -32.14 20.21 12.63
CA ILE A 559 -32.34 18.96 11.88
C ILE A 559 -31.17 18.01 12.17
N ALA A 560 -31.45 16.77 12.54
CA ALA A 560 -30.45 15.75 12.84
C ALA A 560 -30.23 14.82 11.63
N LEU A 561 -28.99 14.70 11.17
CA LEU A 561 -28.53 13.71 10.20
C LEU A 561 -27.96 12.51 10.95
N CYS A 562 -28.80 11.49 11.11
CA CYS A 562 -28.49 10.21 11.74
C CYS A 562 -27.77 9.31 10.72
N VAL A 563 -26.45 9.24 10.78
CA VAL A 563 -25.66 8.32 9.93
C VAL A 563 -25.48 7.01 10.69
N ILE A 564 -26.13 5.94 10.23
CA ILE A 564 -26.15 4.64 10.92
C ILE A 564 -24.82 3.92 10.69
N ASP A 565 -24.27 3.25 11.70
CA ASP A 565 -23.07 2.44 11.50
C ASP A 565 -23.36 1.22 10.61
N PHE A 566 -22.45 0.93 9.68
CA PHE A 566 -22.59 -0.17 8.72
C PHE A 566 -22.55 -1.57 9.37
N ASN A 567 -22.24 -1.68 10.67
CA ASN A 567 -22.44 -2.90 11.44
C ASN A 567 -23.90 -3.07 11.92
N GLU A 568 -24.61 -1.98 12.21
CA GLU A 568 -25.96 -2.00 12.81
C GLU A 568 -27.07 -2.07 11.75
N ALA A 569 -26.88 -1.43 10.58
CA ALA A 569 -27.76 -1.62 9.43
C ALA A 569 -27.06 -1.41 8.08
N ASP A 570 -27.37 -2.29 7.13
CA ASP A 570 -27.12 -2.10 5.70
C ASP A 570 -28.42 -2.17 4.88
N VAL A 571 -28.35 -1.65 3.65
CA VAL A 571 -29.40 -1.71 2.62
C VAL A 571 -28.77 -2.25 1.34
N SER A 572 -29.49 -3.09 0.60
CA SER A 572 -28.99 -3.70 -0.64
C SER A 572 -29.57 -3.03 -1.89
N SER A 573 -30.86 -2.72 -1.89
CA SER A 573 -31.63 -2.20 -3.02
C SER A 573 -32.24 -0.82 -2.76
N SER A 574 -32.54 -0.07 -3.82
CA SER A 574 -33.29 1.20 -3.76
C SER A 574 -34.82 1.02 -3.57
N GLN A 575 -35.26 -0.20 -3.27
CA GLN A 575 -36.66 -0.54 -2.93
C GLN A 575 -36.79 -1.12 -1.51
N ASP A 576 -35.69 -1.28 -0.77
CA ASP A 576 -35.72 -1.81 0.59
C ASP A 576 -36.41 -0.81 1.54
N SER A 577 -37.20 -1.33 2.49
CA SER A 577 -37.76 -0.51 3.56
C SER A 577 -36.66 0.02 4.50
N ALA A 578 -36.97 1.06 5.27
CA ALA A 578 -36.10 1.52 6.34
C ALA A 578 -35.72 0.35 7.29
N PRO A 579 -34.44 0.20 7.67
CA PRO A 579 -34.03 -0.82 8.65
C PRO A 579 -34.73 -0.65 9.99
N TYR A 580 -34.91 -1.74 10.74
CA TYR A 580 -35.66 -1.74 12.00
C TYR A 580 -35.15 -0.69 13.02
N LEU A 581 -33.83 -0.54 13.16
CA LEU A 581 -33.23 0.50 14.02
C LEU A 581 -33.61 1.92 13.58
N VAL A 582 -33.64 2.20 12.27
CA VAL A 582 -34.07 3.49 11.72
C VAL A 582 -35.55 3.74 12.03
N GLU A 583 -36.40 2.72 11.93
CA GLU A 583 -37.82 2.82 12.31
C GLU A 583 -38.00 3.06 13.82
N GLN A 584 -37.22 2.42 14.68
CA GLN A 584 -37.25 2.63 16.13
C GLN A 584 -36.79 4.05 16.50
N ILE A 585 -35.68 4.55 15.94
CA ILE A 585 -35.20 5.91 16.20
C ILE A 585 -36.21 6.94 15.69
N PHE A 586 -36.87 6.69 14.55
CA PHE A 586 -37.93 7.55 14.02
C PHE A 586 -39.21 7.53 14.86
N GLY A 587 -39.57 6.38 15.42
CA GLY A 587 -40.79 6.21 16.24
C GLY A 587 -40.65 6.69 17.69
N ASN A 588 -39.46 6.54 18.28
CA ASN A 588 -39.27 6.59 19.73
C ASN A 588 -38.10 7.51 20.15
N THR A 589 -38.07 7.90 21.43
CA THR A 589 -37.06 8.77 22.03
C THR A 589 -36.87 8.51 23.53
N GLY A 590 -35.64 8.70 24.01
CA GLY A 590 -35.22 8.53 25.41
C GLY A 590 -35.23 7.08 25.90
N GLU A 591 -34.58 6.83 27.03
CA GLU A 591 -34.41 5.49 27.62
C GLU A 591 -35.73 4.77 27.90
N SER A 592 -36.80 5.52 28.23
CA SER A 592 -38.14 4.96 28.46
C SER A 592 -38.95 4.69 27.18
N GLY A 593 -38.35 4.80 26.00
CA GLY A 593 -38.98 4.46 24.72
C GLY A 593 -40.22 5.29 24.35
N LYS A 594 -40.30 6.55 24.78
CA LYS A 594 -41.47 7.43 24.55
C LYS A 594 -41.67 7.68 23.05
N PHE A 595 -42.91 7.90 22.61
CA PHE A 595 -43.17 8.25 21.21
C PHE A 595 -42.54 9.60 20.85
N ARG A 596 -41.87 9.67 19.69
CA ARG A 596 -41.16 10.86 19.20
C ARG A 596 -42.14 11.90 18.63
N THR A 597 -41.95 13.15 19.03
CA THR A 597 -42.78 14.30 18.64
C THR A 597 -42.31 14.93 17.34
N PHE A 598 -41.02 15.27 17.26
CA PHE A 598 -40.43 16.08 16.20
C PHE A 598 -39.88 15.23 15.04
N ARG A 599 -40.69 14.27 14.58
CA ARG A 599 -40.31 13.30 13.54
C ARG A 599 -39.96 13.94 12.19
N ASN A 600 -40.47 15.15 11.90
CA ASN A 600 -40.11 15.91 10.70
C ASN A 600 -38.77 16.66 10.83
N ARG A 601 -37.86 16.24 11.73
CA ARG A 601 -36.50 16.78 11.89
C ARG A 601 -35.38 15.75 11.79
N LEU A 602 -35.70 14.49 11.51
CA LEU A 602 -34.71 13.43 11.34
C LEU A 602 -34.43 13.16 9.86
N LEU A 603 -33.17 12.94 9.52
CA LEU A 603 -32.69 12.41 8.25
C LEU A 603 -31.84 11.18 8.58
N PHE A 604 -32.00 10.07 7.85
CA PHE A 604 -31.20 8.87 8.08
C PHE A 604 -30.36 8.53 6.85
N LEU A 605 -29.09 8.22 7.05
CA LEU A 605 -28.19 7.81 5.99
C LEU A 605 -27.61 6.42 6.30
N VAL A 606 -27.87 5.48 5.40
CA VAL A 606 -27.56 4.05 5.59
C VAL A 606 -26.56 3.58 4.53
N ALA A 607 -25.71 2.63 4.91
CA ALA A 607 -24.70 2.04 4.05
C ALA A 607 -25.27 1.05 3.02
N ASN A 608 -24.74 1.06 1.79
CA ASN A 608 -25.00 0.01 0.82
C ASN A 608 -24.06 -1.18 1.01
N LYS A 609 -24.64 -2.38 1.15
CA LYS A 609 -23.90 -3.62 1.46
C LYS A 609 -22.76 -3.94 0.48
N HIS A 610 -22.99 -3.77 -0.82
CA HIS A 610 -22.02 -4.16 -1.85
C HIS A 610 -20.87 -3.15 -2.00
N GLU A 611 -21.16 -1.85 -1.88
CA GLU A 611 -20.10 -0.83 -1.90
C GLU A 611 -19.27 -0.85 -0.60
N LEU A 612 -19.84 -1.30 0.53
CA LEU A 612 -19.12 -1.47 1.80
C LEU A 612 -17.96 -2.46 1.71
N GLU A 613 -18.15 -3.63 1.09
CA GLU A 613 -17.08 -4.62 0.92
C GLU A 613 -15.91 -4.04 0.12
N ARG A 614 -16.24 -3.32 -0.96
CA ARG A 614 -15.28 -2.58 -1.79
C ARG A 614 -14.56 -1.46 -1.03
N ALA A 615 -15.28 -0.73 -0.17
CA ALA A 615 -14.70 0.31 0.68
C ALA A 615 -13.74 -0.29 1.72
N ILE A 616 -14.06 -1.45 2.29
CA ILE A 616 -13.19 -2.16 3.24
C ILE A 616 -11.89 -2.61 2.57
N ASP A 617 -11.93 -3.23 1.38
CA ASP A 617 -10.70 -3.65 0.71
C ASP A 617 -9.88 -2.49 0.15
N LEU A 618 -10.49 -1.35 -0.20
CA LEU A 618 -9.75 -0.11 -0.49
C LEU A 618 -9.12 0.50 0.77
N ALA A 619 -9.80 0.46 1.93
CA ALA A 619 -9.25 0.92 3.20
C ALA A 619 -8.05 0.06 3.65
N ARG A 620 -8.13 -1.26 3.47
CA ARG A 620 -6.99 -2.17 3.73
C ARG A 620 -5.79 -1.86 2.83
N GLU A 621 -6.02 -1.61 1.54
CA GLU A 621 -4.96 -1.28 0.57
C GLU A 621 -4.31 0.09 0.85
N HIS A 622 -5.12 1.11 1.11
CA HIS A 622 -4.66 2.42 1.55
C HIS A 622 -3.83 2.33 2.83
N ARG A 623 -4.28 1.56 3.83
CA ARG A 623 -3.56 1.39 5.10
C ARG A 623 -2.26 0.60 4.92
N ALA A 624 -2.23 -0.39 4.04
CA ALA A 624 -1.00 -1.10 3.68
C ALA A 624 0.05 -0.15 3.05
N ILE A 625 -0.37 0.71 2.11
CA ILE A 625 0.50 1.76 1.54
C ILE A 625 1.04 2.69 2.65
N LYS A 626 0.20 3.07 3.63
CA LYS A 626 0.65 3.91 4.75
C LYS A 626 1.54 3.19 5.76
N ASN A 627 1.36 1.90 6.02
CA ASN A 627 2.28 1.10 6.82
C ASN A 627 3.69 1.08 6.20
N ILE A 628 3.76 0.85 4.88
CA ILE A 628 5.03 0.86 4.11
C ILE A 628 5.67 2.26 4.19
N LEU A 629 4.90 3.32 3.88
CA LEU A 629 5.39 4.71 3.89
C LEU A 629 5.74 5.26 5.30
N ALA A 630 5.34 4.58 6.37
CA ALA A 630 5.64 4.96 7.76
C ALA A 630 6.76 4.12 8.40
N SER A 631 7.24 3.06 7.73
CA SER A 631 8.20 2.10 8.29
C SER A 631 9.61 2.33 7.72
N PRO A 632 10.59 2.88 8.48
CA PRO A 632 11.91 3.24 7.96
C PRO A 632 12.62 2.08 7.24
N ASN A 633 12.66 0.90 7.85
CA ASN A 633 13.28 -0.29 7.28
C ASN A 633 12.67 -0.67 5.92
N ARG A 634 11.35 -0.53 5.76
CA ARG A 634 10.64 -0.80 4.49
C ARG A 634 10.89 0.27 3.43
N LEU A 635 11.29 1.48 3.81
CA LEU A 635 11.73 2.53 2.89
C LEU A 635 13.18 2.33 2.47
N GLU A 636 14.03 1.76 3.32
CA GLU A 636 15.40 1.36 2.98
C GLU A 636 15.42 0.20 1.96
N ASP A 637 14.44 -0.71 2.03
CA ASP A 637 14.22 -1.79 1.05
C ASP A 637 13.76 -1.30 -0.36
N ILE A 638 13.39 -0.02 -0.53
CA ILE A 638 12.62 0.49 -1.69
C ILE A 638 13.24 1.78 -2.27
N SER A 639 13.53 1.80 -3.59
CA SER A 639 14.21 2.93 -4.25
C SER A 639 13.40 4.23 -4.24
N GLU A 640 14.05 5.40 -4.34
CA GLU A 640 13.37 6.71 -4.37
C GLU A 640 12.29 6.82 -5.45
N SER A 641 12.54 6.25 -6.64
CA SER A 641 11.57 6.14 -7.74
C SER A 641 10.31 5.39 -7.29
N GLN A 642 10.49 4.27 -6.59
CA GLN A 642 9.40 3.47 -6.08
C GLN A 642 8.70 4.11 -4.88
N GLN A 643 9.41 4.82 -4.02
CA GLN A 643 8.82 5.63 -2.95
C GLN A 643 7.92 6.74 -3.53
N GLN A 644 8.34 7.40 -4.63
CA GLN A 644 7.50 8.38 -5.31
C GLN A 644 6.27 7.73 -5.97
N GLN A 645 6.41 6.54 -6.57
CA GLN A 645 5.28 5.76 -7.10
C GLN A 645 4.30 5.33 -5.98
N LEU A 646 4.80 4.96 -4.80
CA LEU A 646 3.98 4.69 -3.61
C LEU A 646 3.24 5.93 -3.12
N ARG A 647 3.90 7.10 -3.05
CA ARG A 647 3.26 8.38 -2.69
C ARG A 647 2.18 8.80 -3.69
N ASN A 648 2.40 8.58 -4.99
CA ASN A 648 1.39 8.81 -6.02
C ASN A 648 0.19 7.85 -5.84
N LYS A 649 0.45 6.56 -5.56
CA LYS A 649 -0.58 5.56 -5.26
C LYS A 649 -1.37 5.89 -3.99
N ASP A 650 -0.74 6.40 -2.94
CA ASP A 650 -1.41 6.82 -1.70
C ASP A 650 -2.54 7.83 -1.99
N GLY A 651 -2.22 8.88 -2.76
CA GLY A 651 -3.19 9.89 -3.19
C GLY A 651 -4.28 9.37 -4.13
N GLU A 652 -3.94 8.46 -5.04
CA GLU A 652 -4.94 7.80 -5.89
C GLU A 652 -5.91 6.92 -5.08
N ILE A 653 -5.39 6.11 -4.14
CA ILE A 653 -6.23 5.22 -3.35
C ILE A 653 -7.04 6.01 -2.31
N ASP A 654 -6.54 7.08 -1.68
CA ASP A 654 -7.36 7.94 -0.80
C ASP A 654 -8.56 8.54 -1.55
N LEU A 655 -8.37 8.99 -2.78
CA LEU A 655 -9.45 9.51 -3.63
C LEU A 655 -10.47 8.42 -3.98
N ARG A 656 -10.02 7.23 -4.38
CA ARG A 656 -10.90 6.08 -4.67
C ARG A 656 -11.66 5.62 -3.42
N LEU A 657 -11.00 5.61 -2.26
CA LEU A 657 -11.56 5.25 -0.96
C LEU A 657 -12.64 6.25 -0.52
N ARG A 658 -12.40 7.56 -0.69
CA ARG A 658 -13.40 8.60 -0.45
C ARG A 658 -14.65 8.39 -1.32
N ILE A 659 -14.47 8.16 -2.62
CA ILE A 659 -15.58 7.91 -3.55
C ILE A 659 -16.34 6.62 -3.17
N ALA A 660 -15.64 5.54 -2.83
CA ALA A 660 -16.27 4.29 -2.40
C ALA A 660 -17.06 4.45 -1.09
N LEU A 661 -16.55 5.22 -0.12
CA LEU A 661 -17.24 5.48 1.15
C LEU A 661 -18.48 6.37 0.95
N THR A 662 -18.44 7.37 0.07
CA THR A 662 -19.63 8.14 -0.29
C THR A 662 -20.66 7.31 -1.06
N ASN A 663 -20.22 6.43 -1.98
CA ASN A 663 -21.11 5.49 -2.67
C ASN A 663 -21.69 4.42 -1.72
N THR A 664 -20.98 4.10 -0.62
CA THR A 664 -21.51 3.27 0.47
C THR A 664 -22.63 4.03 1.18
N TYR A 665 -22.38 5.23 1.70
CA TYR A 665 -23.39 6.04 2.39
C TYR A 665 -24.30 6.83 1.42
N ARG A 666 -25.04 6.09 0.59
CA ARG A 666 -25.93 6.65 -0.46
C ARG A 666 -27.43 6.52 -0.20
N HIS A 667 -27.86 5.72 0.78
CA HIS A 667 -29.29 5.45 1.01
C HIS A 667 -29.86 6.41 2.06
N LEU A 668 -30.54 7.46 1.57
CA LEU A 668 -31.16 8.50 2.37
C LEU A 668 -32.63 8.14 2.64
N PHE A 669 -33.02 8.05 3.91
CA PHE A 669 -34.42 8.01 4.31
C PHE A 669 -34.81 9.34 4.95
N TYR A 670 -35.92 9.93 4.47
CA TYR A 670 -36.38 11.25 4.91
C TYR A 670 -37.89 11.25 5.24
N PRO A 671 -38.36 12.11 6.16
CA PRO A 671 -39.75 12.14 6.59
C PRO A 671 -40.68 12.59 5.46
N ALA A 672 -41.72 11.81 5.19
CA ALA A 672 -42.74 12.12 4.18
C ALA A 672 -44.10 11.52 4.55
N ASN A 673 -45.17 12.14 4.06
CA ASN A 673 -46.53 11.63 4.19
C ASN A 673 -47.01 11.06 2.85
N ASP A 674 -46.60 9.82 2.53
CA ASP A 674 -47.08 9.04 1.37
C ASP A 674 -47.51 7.65 1.88
N PRO A 675 -48.82 7.30 1.85
CA PRO A 675 -49.32 6.06 2.45
C PRO A 675 -48.92 4.79 1.67
N VAL A 676 -48.35 4.92 0.46
CA VAL A 676 -47.93 3.80 -0.39
C VAL A 676 -46.41 3.64 -0.34
N LYS A 677 -45.65 4.73 -0.48
CA LYS A 677 -44.18 4.71 -0.57
C LYS A 677 -43.47 4.98 0.75
N ALA A 678 -44.16 5.63 1.69
CA ALA A 678 -43.67 5.94 3.03
C ALA A 678 -44.68 5.51 4.11
N PRO A 679 -45.14 4.24 4.15
CA PRO A 679 -46.25 3.80 5.01
C PRO A 679 -45.99 3.96 6.51
N LYS A 680 -44.72 4.05 6.93
CA LYS A 680 -44.29 4.33 8.32
C LYS A 680 -43.81 5.77 8.53
N GLY A 681 -43.95 6.64 7.53
CA GLY A 681 -43.55 8.06 7.57
C GLY A 681 -42.14 8.36 7.02
N LEU A 682 -41.41 7.36 6.53
CA LEU A 682 -40.08 7.51 5.92
C LEU A 682 -40.11 7.13 4.43
N MET A 683 -39.63 8.02 3.57
CA MET A 683 -39.45 7.82 2.13
C MET A 683 -37.98 7.53 1.81
N HIS A 684 -37.72 6.58 0.91
CA HIS A 684 -36.37 6.22 0.47
C HIS A 684 -35.94 7.01 -0.77
N TYR A 685 -34.71 7.51 -0.76
CA TYR A 685 -34.04 8.12 -1.90
C TYR A 685 -32.60 7.62 -1.97
N THR A 686 -32.11 7.26 -3.16
CA THR A 686 -30.72 6.84 -3.37
C THR A 686 -29.94 7.97 -4.02
N LEU A 687 -28.92 8.48 -3.34
CA LEU A 687 -28.08 9.59 -3.80
C LEU A 687 -27.32 9.21 -5.10
N PRO A 688 -27.29 10.08 -6.13
CA PRO A 688 -26.56 9.80 -7.37
C PRO A 688 -25.05 9.68 -7.16
N THR A 689 -24.46 8.60 -7.68
CA THR A 689 -23.00 8.34 -7.61
C THR A 689 -22.15 9.38 -8.35
N GLN A 690 -22.74 10.11 -9.31
CA GLN A 690 -22.06 11.21 -10.00
C GLN A 690 -21.94 12.46 -9.11
N ASP A 691 -23.01 12.88 -8.42
CA ASP A 691 -22.98 14.00 -7.47
C ASP A 691 -22.07 13.70 -6.27
N ALA A 692 -22.01 12.45 -5.83
CA ALA A 692 -21.04 11.98 -4.83
C ALA A 692 -19.57 12.20 -5.23
N SER A 693 -19.27 12.23 -6.53
CA SER A 693 -17.89 12.35 -7.05
C SER A 693 -17.41 13.78 -7.30
N THR A 694 -18.32 14.77 -7.34
CA THR A 694 -18.00 16.17 -7.68
C THR A 694 -17.61 17.03 -6.47
N VAL A 695 -17.79 16.53 -5.24
CA VAL A 695 -17.48 17.22 -3.98
C VAL A 695 -15.95 17.29 -3.77
N LYS A 696 -15.31 18.28 -4.41
CA LYS A 696 -13.87 18.55 -4.29
C LYS A 696 -13.56 19.64 -3.27
N GLY A 697 -12.41 19.54 -2.61
CA GLY A 697 -11.87 20.60 -1.75
C GLY A 697 -12.57 20.71 -0.38
N LYS A 698 -13.00 21.93 -0.03
CA LYS A 698 -13.62 22.27 1.28
C LYS A 698 -15.13 21.98 1.36
N ASN A 699 -15.73 21.44 0.30
CA ASN A 699 -17.17 21.19 0.25
C ASN A 699 -17.53 19.93 1.07
N ASN A 700 -18.75 19.89 1.60
CA ASN A 700 -19.19 18.89 2.58
C ASN A 700 -20.22 17.96 1.93
N GLN A 701 -20.23 16.66 2.28
CA GLN A 701 -21.16 15.72 1.66
C GLN A 701 -22.64 16.00 2.00
N GLN A 702 -22.91 16.74 3.09
CA GLN A 702 -24.23 17.30 3.40
C GLN A 702 -24.77 18.20 2.29
N ASP A 703 -23.92 18.81 1.44
CA ASP A 703 -24.35 19.65 0.31
C ASP A 703 -25.10 18.84 -0.77
N VAL A 704 -24.72 17.56 -0.96
CA VAL A 704 -25.42 16.63 -1.86
C VAL A 704 -26.74 16.15 -1.25
N ILE A 705 -26.80 15.98 0.08
CA ILE A 705 -28.04 15.67 0.80
C ILE A 705 -29.02 16.85 0.71
N LEU A 706 -28.53 18.08 0.85
CA LEU A 706 -29.32 19.30 0.70
C LEU A 706 -29.90 19.42 -0.72
N LYS A 707 -29.08 19.16 -1.76
CA LYS A 707 -29.56 19.07 -3.16
C LYS A 707 -30.66 18.02 -3.31
N ALA A 708 -30.42 16.78 -2.87
CA ALA A 708 -31.40 15.70 -2.97
C ALA A 708 -32.73 16.02 -2.26
N LEU A 709 -32.68 16.70 -1.11
CA LEU A 709 -33.88 17.14 -0.38
C LEU A 709 -34.63 18.31 -1.07
N ARG A 710 -33.94 19.15 -1.86
CA ARG A 710 -34.56 20.13 -2.76
C ARG A 710 -35.23 19.43 -3.94
N ASP A 711 -34.55 18.47 -4.57
CA ASP A 711 -35.08 17.67 -5.69
C ASP A 711 -36.30 16.83 -5.27
N CYS A 712 -36.31 16.33 -4.02
CA CYS A 712 -37.46 15.67 -3.40
C CYS A 712 -38.59 16.63 -2.95
N GLY A 713 -38.44 17.94 -3.14
CA GLY A 713 -39.39 18.97 -2.71
C GLY A 713 -39.57 19.10 -1.20
N LYS A 714 -38.68 18.49 -0.39
CA LYS A 714 -38.78 18.44 1.07
C LYS A 714 -38.15 19.68 1.72
N ILE A 715 -37.02 20.13 1.19
CA ILE A 715 -36.48 21.48 1.39
C ILE A 715 -36.86 22.31 0.15
N ARG A 716 -36.98 23.63 0.28
CA ARG A 716 -37.39 24.49 -0.84
C ARG A 716 -36.28 24.64 -1.88
N ALA A 717 -36.67 24.62 -3.15
CA ALA A 717 -35.77 24.65 -4.30
C ALA A 717 -35.17 26.04 -4.62
N GLU A 718 -35.73 27.12 -4.07
CA GLU A 718 -35.09 28.45 -4.13
C GLU A 718 -33.82 28.44 -3.25
N GLU A 719 -32.73 29.06 -3.72
CA GLU A 719 -31.53 29.25 -2.90
C GLU A 719 -31.81 30.13 -1.68
N GLU A 720 -31.02 29.98 -0.62
CA GLU A 720 -31.38 30.39 0.74
C GLU A 720 -31.60 31.92 0.87
N ASP A 721 -30.73 32.70 0.23
CA ASP A 721 -30.86 34.16 0.14
C ASP A 721 -32.05 34.58 -0.75
N LEU A 722 -32.28 33.85 -1.85
CA LEU A 722 -33.34 34.14 -2.83
C LEU A 722 -34.73 33.65 -2.40
N ALA A 723 -34.81 32.74 -1.43
CA ALA A 723 -36.05 32.12 -0.97
C ALA A 723 -37.06 33.17 -0.48
N LYS A 724 -38.26 33.18 -1.06
CA LYS A 724 -39.33 34.12 -0.71
C LYS A 724 -39.96 33.75 0.65
N PRO A 725 -40.62 34.69 1.37
CA PRO A 725 -41.48 34.33 2.50
C PRO A 725 -42.63 33.40 2.05
N PHE A 726 -43.02 32.45 2.89
CA PHE A 726 -44.24 31.64 2.68
C PHE A 726 -45.47 32.54 2.53
N ALA A 727 -46.45 32.12 1.74
CA ALA A 727 -47.73 32.83 1.63
C ALA A 727 -48.57 32.62 2.91
N PRO A 728 -49.19 33.67 3.49
CA PRO A 728 -50.07 33.51 4.64
C PRO A 728 -51.22 32.51 4.43
N ALA A 729 -51.78 32.44 3.22
CA ALA A 729 -52.78 31.43 2.86
C ALA A 729 -52.26 29.98 2.98
N TYR A 730 -50.99 29.71 2.68
CA TYR A 730 -50.39 28.37 2.88
C TYR A 730 -50.33 28.00 4.37
N ILE A 731 -49.96 28.97 5.23
CA ILE A 731 -49.99 28.75 6.68
C ILE A 731 -51.42 28.39 7.12
N LEU A 732 -52.44 29.17 6.73
CA LEU A 732 -53.85 28.92 7.11
C LEU A 732 -54.43 27.60 6.58
N GLN A 733 -53.98 27.12 5.40
CA GLN A 733 -54.55 25.95 4.72
C GLN A 733 -53.79 24.64 4.94
N LYS A 734 -52.49 24.70 5.28
CA LYS A 734 -51.60 23.52 5.33
C LYS A 734 -50.86 23.36 6.66
N VAL A 735 -50.59 24.45 7.38
CA VAL A 735 -49.81 24.42 8.63
C VAL A 735 -50.71 24.59 9.85
N TRP A 736 -51.72 25.46 9.80
CA TRP A 736 -52.63 25.72 10.92
C TRP A 736 -53.63 24.56 11.10
N PRO A 737 -53.62 23.83 12.23
CA PRO A 737 -54.51 22.69 12.45
C PRO A 737 -56.01 23.04 12.33
N ALA A 738 -56.78 22.08 11.83
CA ALA A 738 -58.24 22.17 11.82
C ALA A 738 -58.79 22.11 13.26
N GLY A 739 -59.83 22.89 13.56
CA GLY A 739 -60.49 22.89 14.87
C GLY A 739 -59.77 23.67 15.99
N ILE A 740 -58.64 24.34 15.71
CA ILE A 740 -58.05 25.29 16.67
C ILE A 740 -58.15 26.73 16.15
N ASP A 741 -58.68 27.59 17.01
CA ASP A 741 -58.95 29.00 16.75
C ASP A 741 -57.76 29.92 17.04
N HIS A 742 -56.86 29.47 17.93
CA HIS A 742 -55.65 30.18 18.30
C HIS A 742 -54.51 29.23 18.67
N TRP A 743 -53.27 29.71 18.55
CA TRP A 743 -52.04 28.95 18.85
C TRP A 743 -50.83 29.89 18.99
N THR A 744 -49.77 29.42 19.66
CA THR A 744 -48.56 30.22 19.87
C THR A 744 -47.66 30.24 18.62
N THR A 745 -46.88 31.30 18.42
CA THR A 745 -45.91 31.35 17.30
C THR A 745 -44.86 30.26 17.43
N LYS A 746 -44.50 29.85 18.66
CA LYS A 746 -43.68 28.65 18.91
C LYS A 746 -44.38 27.39 18.39
N SER A 747 -45.66 27.17 18.72
CA SER A 747 -46.43 26.01 18.23
C SER A 747 -46.47 25.95 16.69
N LEU A 748 -46.60 27.10 16.02
CA LEU A 748 -46.55 27.19 14.56
C LEU A 748 -45.19 26.76 13.98
N ARG A 749 -44.07 27.17 14.60
CA ARG A 749 -42.72 26.70 14.21
C ARG A 749 -42.56 25.20 14.47
N GLU A 750 -43.05 24.73 15.62
CA GLU A 750 -43.00 23.31 15.99
C GLU A 750 -43.83 22.41 15.06
N GLU A 751 -44.90 22.91 14.45
CA GLU A 751 -45.72 22.11 13.52
C GLU A 751 -44.94 21.71 12.27
N PHE A 752 -44.05 22.57 11.75
CA PHE A 752 -43.09 22.19 10.70
C PHE A 752 -42.12 21.09 11.14
N ALA A 753 -41.89 20.92 12.45
CA ALA A 753 -41.05 19.85 13.00
C ALA A 753 -41.83 18.57 13.37
N LYS A 754 -43.16 18.66 13.55
CA LYS A 754 -44.06 17.54 13.86
C LYS A 754 -44.64 16.87 12.60
N ASN A 755 -45.00 17.68 11.60
CA ASN A 755 -45.88 17.25 10.51
C ASN A 755 -45.13 16.78 9.27
N LEU A 756 -45.20 15.47 8.99
CA LEU A 756 -44.48 14.81 7.90
C LEU A 756 -44.86 15.31 6.48
N ALA A 757 -46.02 15.96 6.34
CA ALA A 757 -46.47 16.53 5.07
C ALA A 757 -45.89 17.92 4.77
N LEU A 758 -45.24 18.56 5.74
CA LEU A 758 -44.65 19.90 5.58
C LEU A 758 -43.18 19.84 5.16
N ASN A 759 -42.71 20.94 4.57
CA ASN A 759 -41.29 21.16 4.32
C ASN A 759 -40.48 21.18 5.63
N MET A 760 -39.16 20.96 5.53
CA MET A 760 -38.22 21.17 6.63
C MET A 760 -37.53 22.53 6.47
N PRO A 761 -37.88 23.58 7.25
CA PRO A 761 -37.19 24.86 7.17
C PRO A 761 -35.79 24.74 7.76
N ILE A 762 -34.77 25.07 6.96
CA ILE A 762 -33.38 25.22 7.42
C ILE A 762 -33.19 26.58 8.12
N GLU A 763 -32.08 26.78 8.82
CA GLU A 763 -31.86 27.96 9.67
C GLU A 763 -32.00 29.30 8.90
N ALA A 764 -31.51 29.37 7.65
CA ALA A 764 -31.65 30.53 6.78
C ALA A 764 -33.11 30.88 6.38
N GLU A 765 -34.05 29.93 6.49
CA GLU A 765 -35.47 30.16 6.21
C GLU A 765 -36.26 30.67 7.44
N ILE A 766 -35.73 30.51 8.65
CA ILE A 766 -36.39 30.92 9.90
C ILE A 766 -36.71 32.44 9.93
N PRO A 767 -35.85 33.36 9.44
CA PRO A 767 -36.22 34.77 9.26
C PRO A 767 -37.35 34.98 8.22
N LYS A 768 -37.38 34.19 7.13
CA LYS A 768 -38.40 34.29 6.08
C LYS A 768 -39.78 33.92 6.64
N LEU A 769 -39.85 32.93 7.54
CA LEU A 769 -41.07 32.56 8.26
C LEU A 769 -41.57 33.68 9.19
N ARG A 770 -40.68 34.39 9.91
CA ARG A 770 -41.07 35.60 10.69
C ARG A 770 -41.67 36.68 9.79
N THR A 771 -41.12 36.88 8.59
CA THR A 771 -41.67 37.80 7.60
C THR A 771 -43.06 37.38 7.11
N THR A 772 -43.33 36.07 6.96
CA THR A 772 -44.70 35.56 6.71
C THR A 772 -45.65 35.90 7.85
N LEU A 773 -45.24 35.74 9.11
CA LEU A 773 -46.07 36.09 10.28
C LEU A 773 -46.44 37.59 10.30
N ARG A 774 -45.48 38.47 10.03
CA ARG A 774 -45.71 39.92 9.89
C ARG A 774 -46.62 40.24 8.69
N ARG A 775 -46.41 39.57 7.56
CA ARG A 775 -47.19 39.77 6.34
C ARG A 775 -48.67 39.41 6.54
N GLY A 776 -48.98 38.28 7.20
CA GLY A 776 -50.37 37.90 7.44
C GLY A 776 -51.12 38.84 8.39
N LEU A 777 -50.43 39.48 9.34
CA LEU A 777 -51.00 40.57 10.14
C LEU A 777 -51.31 41.80 9.28
N ALA A 778 -50.34 42.23 8.46
CA ALA A 778 -50.49 43.38 7.55
C ALA A 778 -51.58 43.16 6.48
N GLU A 779 -51.75 41.92 6.00
CA GLU A 779 -52.80 41.55 5.05
C GLU A 779 -54.17 41.41 5.74
N GLY A 780 -54.21 40.99 7.01
CA GLY A 780 -55.45 40.73 7.76
C GLY A 780 -55.93 39.29 7.63
N GLN A 781 -55.01 38.33 7.69
CA GLN A 781 -55.23 36.88 7.56
C GLN A 781 -55.37 36.18 8.92
N TRP A 782 -54.77 36.77 9.97
CA TRP A 782 -54.91 36.40 11.38
C TRP A 782 -54.73 37.65 12.24
N ASP A 783 -55.22 37.59 13.48
CA ASP A 783 -54.97 38.59 14.52
C ASP A 783 -53.91 38.05 15.50
N MET A 784 -53.34 38.88 16.38
CA MET A 784 -52.34 38.42 17.37
C MET A 784 -52.49 39.09 18.74
N LYS A 785 -52.28 38.33 19.83
CA LYS A 785 -52.11 38.84 21.19
C LYS A 785 -50.66 38.66 21.65
N VAL A 786 -50.08 39.67 22.30
CA VAL A 786 -48.72 39.67 22.87
C VAL A 786 -48.73 40.33 24.25
N GLY A 787 -48.71 39.52 25.32
CA GLY A 787 -49.12 40.01 26.64
C GLY A 787 -50.54 40.60 26.54
N GLU A 788 -50.79 41.78 27.10
CA GLU A 788 -52.09 42.46 26.93
C GLU A 788 -52.23 43.30 25.65
N ARG A 789 -51.22 43.37 24.77
CA ARG A 789 -51.34 44.07 23.49
C ARG A 789 -52.03 43.18 22.45
N ILE A 790 -53.02 43.73 21.75
CA ILE A 790 -53.80 43.06 20.72
C ILE A 790 -53.57 43.77 19.38
N PHE A 791 -53.31 42.98 18.34
CA PHE A 791 -53.05 43.41 16.97
C PHE A 791 -54.15 42.84 16.06
N ILE A 792 -55.20 43.64 15.84
CA ILE A 792 -56.31 43.33 14.92
C ILE A 792 -56.27 44.36 13.79
N LYS A 793 -56.26 43.92 12.53
CA LYS A 793 -56.39 44.83 11.38
C LYS A 793 -57.85 45.25 11.20
N THR A 794 -58.14 46.53 11.43
CA THR A 794 -59.41 47.21 11.12
C THR A 794 -59.27 48.02 9.82
N ASP A 795 -60.19 48.96 9.55
CA ASP A 795 -60.17 49.82 8.36
C ASP A 795 -59.12 50.97 8.42
N GLY A 796 -58.34 51.05 9.49
CA GLY A 796 -57.22 51.99 9.66
C GLY A 796 -55.85 51.32 9.65
N ASP A 797 -54.77 52.12 9.67
CA ASP A 797 -53.41 51.61 9.67
C ASP A 797 -53.07 50.82 10.95
N LEU A 798 -52.71 49.55 10.78
CA LEU A 798 -52.27 48.67 11.86
C LEU A 798 -50.78 48.89 12.18
N THR A 799 -50.47 49.36 13.39
CA THR A 799 -49.10 49.39 13.92
C THR A 799 -48.61 47.97 14.20
N LEU A 800 -47.72 47.48 13.34
CA LEU A 800 -47.17 46.12 13.43
C LEU A 800 -46.11 45.99 14.55
N PRO A 801 -45.93 44.79 15.14
CA PRO A 801 -44.86 44.54 16.10
C PRO A 801 -43.45 44.69 15.50
N GLU A 802 -42.58 45.38 16.23
CA GLU A 802 -41.17 45.62 15.90
C GLU A 802 -40.41 44.31 15.67
N THR A 803 -40.58 43.33 16.56
CA THR A 803 -40.05 41.97 16.44
C THR A 803 -41.16 40.93 16.49
N ILE A 804 -40.96 39.82 15.76
CA ILE A 804 -41.79 38.62 15.89
C ILE A 804 -40.87 37.46 16.25
N GLU A 805 -41.13 36.87 17.40
CA GLU A 805 -40.39 35.76 17.97
C GLU A 805 -41.23 34.49 17.92
N PHE A 806 -40.56 33.33 17.96
CA PHE A 806 -41.22 32.03 18.09
C PHE A 806 -41.26 31.68 19.58
N SER A 807 -42.30 32.14 20.29
CA SER A 807 -42.43 32.02 21.74
C SER A 807 -43.88 31.69 22.15
N GLU A 808 -44.08 31.33 23.42
CA GLU A 808 -45.44 31.15 23.97
C GLU A 808 -46.15 32.49 24.27
N ARG A 809 -45.41 33.61 24.26
CA ARG A 809 -45.94 34.94 24.59
C ARG A 809 -46.65 35.62 23.42
N MET A 810 -46.44 35.14 22.20
CA MET A 810 -47.07 35.64 20.98
C MET A 810 -48.08 34.60 20.49
N VAL A 811 -49.36 34.94 20.50
CA VAL A 811 -50.46 34.02 20.21
C VAL A 811 -51.24 34.53 19.00
N LEU A 812 -51.27 33.73 17.92
CA LEU A 812 -52.00 34.03 16.70
C LEU A 812 -53.44 33.50 16.82
N TYR A 813 -54.41 34.28 16.34
CA TYR A 813 -55.83 33.95 16.35
C TYR A 813 -56.39 34.00 14.92
N ARG A 814 -57.34 33.12 14.59
CA ARG A 814 -58.13 33.24 13.35
C ARG A 814 -58.95 34.55 13.42
N ARG A 815 -59.16 35.18 12.26
CA ARG A 815 -59.75 36.54 12.18
C ARG A 815 -61.13 36.60 12.82
N GLY A 816 -61.36 37.64 13.64
CA GLY A 816 -62.65 37.90 14.29
C GLY A 816 -62.90 37.12 15.59
N ILE A 817 -61.87 36.46 16.13
CA ILE A 817 -61.97 35.73 17.42
C ILE A 817 -61.38 36.56 18.58
N LEU A 818 -60.45 37.47 18.32
CA LEU A 818 -60.06 38.49 19.28
C LEU A 818 -61.06 39.65 19.24
N GLU A 819 -61.81 39.84 20.31
CA GLU A 819 -62.54 41.08 20.56
C GLU A 819 -61.55 42.20 20.92
N LEU A 820 -61.90 43.45 20.57
CA LEU A 820 -61.18 44.62 21.09
C LEU A 820 -61.41 44.74 22.61
N PRO A 821 -60.43 45.25 23.38
CA PRO A 821 -60.64 45.55 24.79
C PRO A 821 -61.86 46.46 24.97
N LYS A 822 -62.74 46.12 25.91
CA LYS A 822 -63.83 47.03 26.32
C LYS A 822 -63.19 48.37 26.75
N PRO A 823 -63.83 49.51 26.46
CA PRO A 823 -63.30 50.79 26.88
C PRO A 823 -63.07 50.79 28.39
N LYS A 824 -61.94 51.37 28.80
CA LYS A 824 -61.68 51.66 30.21
C LYS A 824 -62.80 52.58 30.70
N GLU A 825 -63.33 52.27 31.87
CA GLU A 825 -64.25 53.15 32.60
C GLU A 825 -63.65 53.44 33.97
N VAL A 826 -63.29 54.70 34.22
CA VAL A 826 -63.07 55.20 35.58
C VAL A 826 -64.42 55.18 36.29
N GLU A 827 -64.65 54.30 37.26
CA GLU A 827 -65.78 54.50 38.17
C GLU A 827 -65.42 55.66 39.12
N LEU A 828 -66.26 56.70 39.21
CA LEU A 828 -66.09 57.78 40.19
C LEU A 828 -67.36 57.95 41.04
N SER A 829 -67.26 57.46 42.27
CA SER A 829 -68.24 57.66 43.33
C SER A 829 -67.71 58.66 44.34
N ALA A 830 -68.61 59.25 45.13
CA ALA A 830 -68.21 59.94 46.34
C ALA A 830 -69.32 59.87 47.37
N GLN A 831 -68.93 59.83 48.63
CA GLN A 831 -69.80 59.66 49.78
C GLN A 831 -69.36 60.68 50.84
N LEU A 832 -70.27 61.56 51.26
CA LEU A 832 -70.00 62.62 52.24
C LEU A 832 -70.32 62.08 53.65
N MET A 833 -69.95 62.72 54.76
CA MET A 833 -69.86 62.05 56.08
C MET A 833 -70.60 62.82 57.21
N PRO A 834 -71.40 62.19 58.10
CA PRO A 834 -72.17 62.94 59.10
C PRO A 834 -71.24 63.62 60.10
N SER A 835 -71.54 64.88 60.35
CA SER A 835 -70.86 65.71 61.33
C SER A 835 -71.87 66.69 61.91
N THR A 836 -71.69 67.02 63.19
CA THR A 836 -72.40 68.09 63.88
C THR A 836 -71.75 69.46 63.68
N GLN A 837 -70.64 69.53 62.93
CA GLN A 837 -69.95 70.78 62.56
C GLN A 837 -70.47 71.35 61.22
N ALA A 838 -70.13 72.62 60.94
CA ALA A 838 -70.61 73.35 59.77
C ALA A 838 -69.93 72.92 58.45
N THR A 839 -68.63 72.63 58.48
CA THR A 839 -67.92 71.83 57.48
C THR A 839 -68.17 70.35 57.76
N LYS A 840 -68.39 69.54 56.73
CA LYS A 840 -68.67 68.11 56.90
C LYS A 840 -67.73 67.27 56.00
N PRO A 841 -67.13 66.17 56.49
CA PRO A 841 -66.07 65.46 55.76
C PRO A 841 -66.60 64.78 54.51
N VAL A 842 -65.77 64.64 53.47
CA VAL A 842 -66.09 63.97 52.19
C VAL A 842 -65.11 62.88 51.86
N ARG A 843 -65.59 61.69 51.52
CA ARG A 843 -64.82 60.54 51.06
C ARG A 843 -65.09 60.31 49.57
N VAL A 844 -64.14 60.70 48.73
CA VAL A 844 -64.22 60.55 47.27
C VAL A 844 -63.54 59.24 46.89
N ARG A 845 -64.21 58.38 46.11
CA ARG A 845 -63.77 57.01 45.79
C ARG A 845 -63.82 56.75 44.30
N TRP A 846 -62.65 56.58 43.70
CA TRP A 846 -62.52 56.17 42.31
C TRP A 846 -61.96 54.75 42.20
N LYS A 847 -62.28 54.13 41.07
CA LYS A 847 -61.72 52.85 40.63
C LYS A 847 -61.39 52.98 39.15
N ALA A 848 -60.20 53.54 38.90
CA ALA A 848 -59.57 53.64 37.60
C ALA A 848 -58.72 52.38 37.36
N GLN A 849 -59.40 51.25 37.12
CA GLN A 849 -58.76 49.93 37.20
C GLN A 849 -57.68 49.75 36.11
N GLY A 850 -56.42 49.83 36.52
CA GLY A 850 -55.24 49.73 35.64
C GLY A 850 -54.56 51.06 35.29
N ALA A 851 -54.95 52.18 35.87
CA ALA A 851 -54.20 53.44 35.74
C ALA A 851 -52.79 53.35 36.35
N LEU A 852 -51.88 54.23 35.93
CA LEU A 852 -50.54 54.38 36.51
C LEU A 852 -50.51 55.48 37.57
N THR A 853 -51.12 56.63 37.27
CA THR A 853 -51.28 57.75 38.18
C THR A 853 -52.70 58.28 38.12
N VAL A 854 -53.16 58.87 39.23
CA VAL A 854 -54.47 59.52 39.30
C VAL A 854 -54.31 60.92 39.87
N SER A 855 -54.98 61.89 39.27
CA SER A 855 -55.08 63.26 39.78
C SER A 855 -56.52 63.58 40.15
N LEU A 856 -56.72 63.99 41.41
CA LEU A 856 -58.01 64.45 41.91
C LEU A 856 -58.07 65.98 41.87
N TYR A 857 -59.20 66.52 41.42
CA TYR A 857 -59.52 67.94 41.47
C TYR A 857 -60.80 68.17 42.30
N GLN A 858 -60.78 69.19 43.15
CA GLN A 858 -61.89 69.63 43.99
C GLN A 858 -62.34 71.03 43.57
N ASP A 859 -63.60 71.18 43.13
CA ASP A 859 -64.14 72.43 42.55
C ASP A 859 -63.21 73.09 41.49
N GLY A 860 -62.43 72.28 40.76
CA GLY A 860 -61.50 72.71 39.71
C GLY A 860 -60.03 72.90 40.14
N ILE A 861 -59.71 72.85 41.43
CA ILE A 861 -58.34 72.96 41.95
C ILE A 861 -57.77 71.56 42.17
N GLN A 862 -56.52 71.30 41.74
CA GLN A 862 -55.87 70.01 41.99
C GLN A 862 -55.60 69.82 43.48
N VAL A 863 -55.91 68.63 44.00
CA VAL A 863 -55.58 68.23 45.38
C VAL A 863 -54.14 67.73 45.40
N GLU A 864 -53.31 68.28 46.28
CA GLU A 864 -51.93 67.80 46.46
C GLU A 864 -51.93 66.43 47.17
N GLY A 865 -51.41 65.42 46.50
CA GLY A 865 -51.28 64.04 47.02
C GLY A 865 -50.90 63.05 45.92
N GLU A 866 -50.20 61.98 46.29
CA GLU A 866 -49.99 60.83 45.40
C GLU A 866 -51.16 59.84 45.55
N PHE A 867 -52.01 59.75 44.52
CA PHE A 867 -53.23 58.95 44.54
C PHE A 867 -53.09 57.64 43.74
N ARG A 868 -53.67 56.57 44.26
CA ARG A 868 -53.62 55.23 43.68
C ARG A 868 -54.73 55.01 42.61
N PRO A 869 -54.58 54.01 41.73
CA PRO A 869 -55.59 53.66 40.71
C PRO A 869 -56.96 53.23 41.27
N SER A 870 -57.00 52.81 42.53
CA SER A 870 -58.24 52.64 43.29
C SER A 870 -57.96 53.08 44.72
N ASP A 871 -58.58 54.17 45.14
CA ASP A 871 -58.18 54.92 46.33
C ASP A 871 -59.34 55.73 46.91
N GLU A 872 -59.14 56.29 48.10
CA GLU A 872 -60.11 57.18 48.75
C GLU A 872 -59.46 58.47 49.30
N TYR A 873 -59.89 59.63 48.80
CA TYR A 873 -59.52 60.92 49.37
C TYR A 873 -60.52 61.36 50.42
N GLU A 874 -60.03 61.78 51.59
CA GLU A 874 -60.84 62.42 52.63
C GLU A 874 -60.55 63.92 52.75
N GLY A 875 -61.53 64.74 52.36
CA GLY A 875 -61.51 66.20 52.51
C GLY A 875 -62.62 66.70 53.44
N SER A 876 -62.84 68.01 53.52
CA SER A 876 -64.04 68.58 54.15
C SER A 876 -64.68 69.64 53.27
N ILE A 877 -66.02 69.64 53.20
CA ILE A 877 -66.78 70.59 52.39
C ILE A 877 -67.93 71.20 53.21
N SER A 878 -68.10 72.52 53.09
CA SER A 878 -69.17 73.30 53.73
C SER A 878 -70.39 73.50 52.81
N LYS A 879 -70.28 73.07 51.56
CA LYS A 879 -71.24 73.21 50.46
C LYS A 879 -71.21 71.94 49.61
N THR A 880 -72.15 71.76 48.69
CA THR A 880 -72.08 70.67 47.70
C THR A 880 -71.01 70.97 46.64
N THR A 881 -69.86 70.31 46.78
CA THR A 881 -68.68 70.45 45.89
C THR A 881 -68.66 69.36 44.83
N ILE A 882 -68.02 69.65 43.69
CA ILE A 882 -67.78 68.72 42.59
C ILE A 882 -66.35 68.18 42.69
N PHE A 883 -66.21 66.88 42.49
CA PHE A 883 -64.92 66.22 42.38
C PHE A 883 -64.74 65.63 40.99
N LYS A 884 -63.55 65.82 40.43
CA LYS A 884 -63.13 65.32 39.13
C LYS A 884 -61.92 64.44 39.31
N VAL A 885 -61.97 63.23 38.79
CA VAL A 885 -60.81 62.32 38.72
C VAL A 885 -60.33 62.24 37.29
N VAL A 886 -59.02 62.38 37.13
CA VAL A 886 -58.27 62.24 35.89
C VAL A 886 -57.31 61.08 36.08
N ALA A 887 -57.49 60.00 35.34
CA ALA A 887 -56.69 58.79 35.42
C ALA A 887 -55.81 58.66 34.18
N ASP A 888 -54.49 58.66 34.39
CA ASP A 888 -53.48 58.46 33.35
C ASP A 888 -53.05 56.99 33.36
N TYR A 889 -53.21 56.31 32.22
CA TYR A 889 -52.87 54.90 32.03
C TYR A 889 -51.48 54.71 31.39
N GLY A 890 -50.72 55.79 31.22
CA GLY A 890 -49.45 55.83 30.51
C GLY A 890 -49.62 56.03 29.00
N ASN A 891 -48.51 56.40 28.35
CA ASN A 891 -48.42 56.66 26.91
C ASN A 891 -49.37 57.77 26.37
N GLY A 892 -49.96 58.58 27.26
CA GLY A 892 -50.88 59.66 26.90
C GLY A 892 -52.37 59.26 26.88
N GLU A 893 -52.73 58.02 27.26
CA GLU A 893 -54.13 57.64 27.46
C GLU A 893 -54.65 58.15 28.81
N VAL A 894 -55.48 59.19 28.77
CA VAL A 894 -56.06 59.81 29.96
C VAL A 894 -57.60 59.78 29.89
N GLU A 895 -58.25 59.23 30.91
CA GLU A 895 -59.71 59.25 31.06
C GLU A 895 -60.11 60.19 32.23
N GLN A 896 -61.28 60.82 32.14
CA GLN A 896 -61.76 61.77 33.14
C GLN A 896 -63.26 61.57 33.45
N ARG A 897 -63.63 61.60 34.73
CA ARG A 897 -65.04 61.53 35.18
C ARG A 897 -65.27 62.49 36.34
N GLU A 898 -66.50 62.93 36.52
CA GLU A 898 -66.89 63.94 37.52
C GLU A 898 -68.07 63.45 38.37
N THR A 899 -68.09 63.80 39.66
CA THR A 899 -69.12 63.39 40.63
C THR A 899 -69.42 64.49 41.64
N ARG A 900 -70.57 64.40 42.32
CA ARG A 900 -71.10 65.45 43.21
C ARG A 900 -71.69 64.84 44.48
N VAL A 901 -71.36 65.41 45.65
CA VAL A 901 -71.40 64.64 46.91
C VAL A 901 -72.35 65.18 47.99
N ILE A 902 -73.09 64.28 48.66
CA ILE A 902 -74.15 64.57 49.65
C ILE A 902 -74.09 63.52 50.81
N LEU A 903 -74.45 63.93 52.04
CA LEU A 903 -74.01 63.41 53.38
C LEU A 903 -74.50 62.01 53.86
N THR A 904 -73.60 61.00 54.04
CA THR A 904 -73.36 60.08 55.22
C THR A 904 -72.44 58.84 54.92
N SER A 905 -71.77 58.18 55.91
CA SER A 905 -70.32 57.73 55.90
C SER A 905 -69.85 56.26 56.17
N SER A 906 -68.54 55.99 55.93
CA SER A 906 -67.55 55.16 56.72
C SER A 906 -67.62 53.59 56.72
N PRO A 907 -66.62 52.79 57.21
CA PRO A 907 -65.13 52.79 56.97
C PRO A 907 -64.38 51.38 57.00
N THR A 908 -63.07 51.30 56.63
CA THR A 908 -61.95 50.34 57.09
C THR A 908 -61.99 48.79 56.86
N ALA A 909 -60.92 47.93 56.87
CA ALA A 909 -59.41 48.00 56.69
C ALA A 909 -58.67 46.58 56.69
N SER A 910 -57.31 46.51 56.53
CA SER A 910 -56.28 45.41 56.84
C SER A 910 -55.83 44.33 55.77
N ILE A 911 -54.77 43.47 55.93
CA ILE A 911 -53.25 43.65 55.98
C ILE A 911 -52.38 42.29 55.96
N TYR A 912 -51.07 42.32 55.54
CA TYR A 912 -49.90 41.33 55.73
C TYR A 912 -49.81 39.94 54.98
N ASP A 913 -48.68 39.19 54.77
CA ASP A 913 -47.17 39.42 54.64
C ASP A 913 -46.34 38.21 53.99
N VAL A 914 -45.01 37.98 54.22
CA VAL A 914 -44.00 37.33 53.29
C VAL A 914 -42.89 36.34 53.87
N GLY A 915 -42.33 35.39 53.07
CA GLY A 915 -41.05 34.58 53.25
C GLY A 915 -40.90 33.35 52.29
N GLY A 916 -39.80 32.56 52.04
CA GLY A 916 -38.32 32.47 52.31
C GLY A 916 -37.65 31.19 51.64
N ALA A 917 -36.30 31.04 51.42
CA ALA A 917 -35.69 29.90 50.61
C ALA A 917 -34.14 29.55 50.71
N GLY A 918 -33.68 28.35 50.25
CA GLY A 918 -32.25 27.89 49.98
C GLY A 918 -31.98 26.34 50.06
N ARG A 919 -30.85 25.65 49.69
CA ARG A 919 -29.67 25.83 48.75
C ARG A 919 -28.87 24.49 48.44
N SER A 920 -27.54 24.47 48.11
CA SER A 920 -26.68 23.33 47.56
C SER A 920 -25.13 23.53 47.85
N PRO A 921 -24.03 22.81 47.36
CA PRO A 921 -23.77 21.73 46.33
C PRO A 921 -22.61 20.65 46.60
N GLY A 922 -22.06 19.90 45.59
CA GLY A 922 -20.79 19.07 45.59
C GLY A 922 -20.73 17.88 44.54
N VAL A 923 -19.68 17.08 44.17
CA VAL A 923 -18.16 17.03 44.19
C VAL A 923 -17.59 16.08 43.03
N SER A 924 -16.39 15.42 43.06
CA SER A 924 -15.67 14.83 41.85
C SER A 924 -14.54 13.72 42.01
N GLU A 925 -13.90 13.26 40.88
CA GLU A 925 -12.60 12.50 40.63
C GLU A 925 -12.55 10.93 40.52
N GLN A 926 -11.68 10.17 39.77
CA GLN A 926 -10.72 10.43 38.62
C GLN A 926 -10.45 9.23 37.61
N ARG A 927 -9.27 8.54 37.52
CA ARG A 927 -8.78 7.67 36.36
C ARG A 927 -7.79 6.48 36.68
N GLY A 928 -7.59 5.54 35.72
CA GLY A 928 -6.55 4.45 35.69
C GLY A 928 -6.32 3.82 34.27
N LEU A 929 -5.32 2.92 34.05
CA LEU A 929 -4.93 2.38 32.72
C LEU A 929 -4.24 0.96 32.73
N PHE A 930 -4.08 0.35 31.53
CA PHE A 930 -3.49 -0.96 31.15
C PHE A 930 -4.36 -2.21 31.33
N ASP A 931 -4.32 -3.16 30.37
CA ASP A 931 -4.67 -4.57 30.59
C ASP A 931 -4.07 -5.57 29.55
N VAL A 932 -4.14 -6.87 29.88
CA VAL A 932 -3.60 -8.05 29.18
C VAL A 932 -4.61 -8.63 28.17
N LYS A 933 -4.21 -9.59 27.31
CA LYS A 933 -5.15 -10.40 26.51
C LYS A 933 -6.14 -11.12 27.46
N PRO A 934 -7.44 -10.82 27.43
CA PRO A 934 -8.33 -11.22 28.51
C PRO A 934 -9.03 -12.56 28.21
N GLU A 935 -8.75 -13.59 29.01
CA GLU A 935 -9.43 -14.90 28.96
C GLU A 935 -10.91 -14.84 29.33
N GLN A 936 -11.35 -13.72 29.93
CA GLN A 936 -12.74 -13.39 30.21
C GLN A 936 -13.02 -11.99 29.66
N PHE A 937 -14.00 -11.84 28.78
CA PHE A 937 -14.38 -10.53 28.25
C PHE A 937 -15.85 -10.22 28.45
N GLU A 938 -16.10 -8.93 28.67
CA GLU A 938 -17.42 -8.37 29.00
C GLU A 938 -17.92 -7.53 27.82
N LEU A 939 -19.20 -7.70 27.50
CA LEU A 939 -19.91 -7.04 26.41
C LEU A 939 -21.23 -6.51 26.95
N ASN A 940 -21.61 -5.30 26.55
CA ASN A 940 -22.81 -4.62 27.03
C ASN A 940 -23.46 -3.89 25.85
N GLY A 941 -24.75 -4.12 25.61
CA GLY A 941 -25.47 -3.57 24.45
C GLY A 941 -26.78 -4.31 24.18
N THR A 942 -27.26 -4.26 22.93
CA THR A 942 -28.42 -5.06 22.52
C THR A 942 -28.02 -6.53 22.32
N PRO A 943 -28.95 -7.50 22.37
CA PRO A 943 -28.65 -8.90 22.04
C PRO A 943 -28.02 -9.09 20.65
N ASN A 944 -28.29 -8.19 19.69
CA ASN A 944 -27.65 -8.22 18.36
C ASN A 944 -26.18 -7.78 18.43
N SER A 945 -25.90 -6.59 18.98
CA SER A 945 -24.52 -6.07 19.01
C SER A 945 -23.64 -6.90 19.95
N VAL A 946 -24.18 -7.38 21.08
CA VAL A 946 -23.49 -8.26 22.03
C VAL A 946 -23.12 -9.63 21.41
N PHE A 947 -24.05 -10.35 20.77
CA PHE A 947 -23.72 -11.63 20.15
C PHE A 947 -22.92 -11.48 18.84
N THR A 948 -22.92 -10.31 18.21
CA THR A 948 -22.05 -10.01 17.06
C THR A 948 -20.64 -9.70 17.54
N ALA A 949 -20.46 -8.85 18.55
CA ALA A 949 -19.17 -8.58 19.17
C ALA A 949 -18.53 -9.82 19.81
N LEU A 950 -19.33 -10.75 20.35
CA LEU A 950 -18.88 -12.08 20.78
C LEU A 950 -18.29 -12.88 19.61
N SER A 951 -18.99 -12.92 18.47
CA SER A 951 -18.53 -13.62 17.26
C SER A 951 -17.27 -12.97 16.66
N ASP A 952 -17.27 -11.65 16.53
CA ASP A 952 -16.14 -10.87 15.99
C ASP A 952 -14.90 -11.03 16.87
N ARG A 953 -15.02 -10.92 18.20
CA ARG A 953 -13.91 -11.18 19.13
C ARG A 953 -13.41 -12.61 19.02
N CYS A 954 -14.29 -13.61 18.98
CA CYS A 954 -13.88 -15.01 18.84
C CYS A 954 -13.13 -15.28 17.52
N SER A 955 -13.50 -14.59 16.44
CA SER A 955 -12.79 -14.62 15.16
C SER A 955 -11.42 -13.93 15.23
N ASP A 956 -11.38 -12.65 15.63
CA ASP A 956 -10.16 -11.83 15.68
C ASP A 956 -9.10 -12.42 16.64
N TYR A 957 -9.54 -13.07 17.72
CA TYR A 957 -8.67 -13.71 18.71
C TYR A 957 -8.42 -15.21 18.48
N LYS A 958 -9.02 -15.82 17.45
CA LYS A 958 -8.94 -17.27 17.14
C LYS A 958 -9.30 -18.18 18.33
N VAL A 959 -10.36 -17.83 19.06
CA VAL A 959 -10.84 -18.58 20.23
C VAL A 959 -11.23 -20.02 19.82
N GLN A 960 -10.58 -21.01 20.43
CA GLN A 960 -10.86 -22.43 20.18
C GLN A 960 -12.18 -22.89 20.80
N GLY A 961 -12.61 -22.28 21.92
CA GLY A 961 -13.93 -22.56 22.50
C GLY A 961 -14.31 -21.66 23.68
N ILE A 962 -15.61 -21.60 23.97
CA ILE A 962 -16.22 -20.87 25.08
C ILE A 962 -16.48 -21.85 26.23
N GLN A 963 -15.93 -21.58 27.41
CA GLN A 963 -16.04 -22.44 28.60
C GLN A 963 -17.30 -22.14 29.43
N SER A 964 -17.59 -20.85 29.62
CA SER A 964 -18.80 -20.40 30.29
C SER A 964 -19.31 -19.10 29.68
N LEU A 965 -20.63 -18.93 29.74
CA LEU A 965 -21.33 -17.74 29.29
C LEU A 965 -22.22 -17.24 30.42
N GLU A 966 -22.04 -15.99 30.83
CA GLU A 966 -22.87 -15.31 31.80
C GLU A 966 -23.67 -14.21 31.10
N LEU A 967 -24.97 -14.14 31.36
CA LEU A 967 -25.86 -13.08 30.90
C LEU A 967 -26.51 -12.42 32.10
N SER A 968 -26.59 -11.09 32.14
CA SER A 968 -27.36 -10.39 33.18
C SER A 968 -28.14 -9.18 32.69
N VAL A 969 -29.21 -8.86 33.42
CA VAL A 969 -30.09 -7.71 33.22
C VAL A 969 -30.46 -7.08 34.56
N ASP A 970 -30.55 -5.75 34.58
CA ASP A 970 -30.79 -4.90 35.75
C ASP A 970 -32.13 -4.13 35.71
N GLN A 971 -32.78 -4.06 34.55
CA GLN A 971 -34.07 -3.36 34.42
C GLN A 971 -35.28 -4.28 34.62
N VAL A 972 -36.33 -3.77 35.29
CA VAL A 972 -37.60 -4.50 35.55
C VAL A 972 -38.28 -4.99 34.28
N MET A 973 -38.18 -4.25 33.17
CA MET A 973 -38.74 -4.68 31.88
C MET A 973 -37.92 -5.80 31.25
N ASP A 974 -36.59 -5.69 31.25
CA ASP A 974 -35.71 -6.72 30.67
C ASP A 974 -35.67 -8.00 31.51
N TYR A 975 -35.75 -7.88 32.83
CA TYR A 975 -36.02 -9.01 33.75
C TYR A 975 -37.27 -9.81 33.31
N ARG A 976 -38.38 -9.13 33.02
CA ARG A 976 -39.63 -9.77 32.58
C ARG A 976 -39.46 -10.47 31.23
N LYS A 977 -38.86 -9.79 30.25
CA LYS A 977 -38.58 -10.36 28.92
C LYS A 977 -37.69 -11.60 29.03
N LEU A 978 -36.54 -11.50 29.70
CA LEU A 978 -35.58 -12.57 29.88
C LEU A 978 -36.21 -13.78 30.61
N GLY A 979 -37.00 -13.52 31.65
CA GLY A 979 -37.74 -14.56 32.38
C GLY A 979 -38.66 -15.42 31.51
N THR A 980 -39.28 -14.85 30.48
CA THR A 980 -40.11 -15.62 29.53
C THR A 980 -39.32 -16.53 28.58
N ALA A 981 -38.01 -16.28 28.38
CA ALA A 981 -37.16 -17.10 27.53
C ALA A 981 -36.62 -18.36 28.25
N LEU A 982 -36.59 -18.37 29.58
CA LEU A 982 -36.02 -19.45 30.40
C LEU A 982 -36.56 -20.87 30.12
N PRO A 983 -37.85 -21.10 29.81
CA PRO A 983 -38.35 -22.43 29.45
C PRO A 983 -37.72 -23.01 28.18
N LEU A 984 -37.21 -22.16 27.28
CA LEU A 984 -36.49 -22.58 26.06
C LEU A 984 -35.03 -22.93 26.35
N LEU A 985 -34.44 -22.29 27.37
CA LEU A 985 -33.04 -22.44 27.78
C LEU A 985 -32.82 -23.65 28.70
N GLY A 986 -33.86 -24.17 29.36
CA GLY A 986 -33.79 -25.27 30.34
C GLY A 986 -33.38 -26.65 29.81
N ARG A 987 -32.79 -26.74 28.61
CA ARG A 987 -32.05 -27.91 28.09
C ARG A 987 -30.53 -27.77 28.22
N LEU A 988 -30.04 -26.56 28.51
CA LEU A 988 -28.63 -26.25 28.73
C LEU A 988 -28.31 -26.29 30.24
N PRO A 989 -27.03 -26.49 30.61
CA PRO A 989 -26.56 -26.41 32.01
C PRO A 989 -26.63 -24.95 32.52
N LEU A 990 -27.82 -24.53 32.93
CA LEU A 990 -28.15 -23.15 33.32
C LEU A 990 -28.39 -23.03 34.83
N GLN A 991 -27.55 -22.24 35.50
CA GLN A 991 -27.76 -21.73 36.84
C GLN A 991 -28.35 -20.32 36.82
N ILE A 992 -29.19 -20.00 37.79
CA ILE A 992 -29.81 -18.68 37.95
C ILE A 992 -29.42 -18.11 39.31
N ASP A 993 -28.86 -16.90 39.33
CA ASP A 993 -28.77 -16.01 40.50
C ASP A 993 -29.76 -14.85 40.26
N GLN A 994 -30.69 -14.66 41.20
CA GLN A 994 -31.65 -13.58 41.17
C GLN A 994 -31.62 -12.87 42.52
N ARG A 995 -31.47 -11.55 42.46
CA ARG A 995 -31.69 -10.66 43.60
C ARG A 995 -32.76 -9.63 43.23
N VAL A 996 -33.66 -9.35 44.16
CA VAL A 996 -34.69 -8.31 44.01
C VAL A 996 -34.88 -7.59 45.35
N MET A 997 -34.78 -6.27 45.32
CA MET A 997 -35.15 -5.39 46.42
C MET A 997 -36.50 -4.76 46.07
N ILE A 998 -37.49 -4.85 46.97
CA ILE A 998 -38.83 -4.28 46.80
C ILE A 998 -39.10 -3.34 47.96
N GLN A 999 -39.59 -2.13 47.67
CA GLN A 999 -40.03 -1.16 48.67
C GLN A 999 -41.55 -0.96 48.57
N THR A 1000 -42.27 -1.44 49.58
CA THR A 1000 -43.75 -1.36 49.69
C THR A 1000 -44.13 -1.03 51.13
N GLY A 1001 -43.93 0.23 51.51
CA GLY A 1001 -43.91 0.64 52.93
C GLY A 1001 -42.60 0.25 53.58
N ASP A 1002 -42.43 -1.05 53.80
CA ASP A 1002 -41.20 -1.67 54.29
C ASP A 1002 -40.27 -2.14 53.15
N PHE A 1003 -38.99 -2.35 53.48
CA PHE A 1003 -37.99 -2.93 52.56
C PHE A 1003 -37.97 -4.46 52.63
N THR A 1004 -38.13 -5.12 51.49
CA THR A 1004 -38.04 -6.58 51.36
C THR A 1004 -36.95 -6.95 50.36
N ARG A 1005 -36.03 -7.83 50.75
CA ARG A 1005 -35.00 -8.42 49.87
C ARG A 1005 -35.34 -9.89 49.61
N LEU A 1006 -35.41 -10.26 48.33
CA LEU A 1006 -35.68 -11.62 47.86
C LEU A 1006 -34.50 -12.11 47.03
N GLU A 1007 -33.99 -13.30 47.34
CA GLU A 1007 -32.85 -13.90 46.66
C GLU A 1007 -33.17 -15.35 46.26
N TYR A 1008 -32.69 -15.77 45.10
CA TYR A 1008 -32.77 -17.15 44.62
C TYR A 1008 -31.49 -17.54 43.91
N GLN A 1009 -30.96 -18.72 44.24
CA GLN A 1009 -29.83 -19.32 43.55
C GLN A 1009 -30.16 -20.78 43.22
N GLY A 1010 -30.08 -21.17 41.95
CA GLY A 1010 -30.27 -22.56 41.52
C GLY A 1010 -30.90 -22.76 40.14
N SER A 1011 -31.48 -23.94 39.93
CA SER A 1011 -31.96 -24.41 38.62
C SER A 1011 -33.29 -23.81 38.16
N VAL A 1012 -33.48 -23.74 36.84
CA VAL A 1012 -34.70 -23.25 36.16
C VAL A 1012 -36.01 -23.78 36.75
N ARG A 1013 -36.06 -25.04 37.22
CA ARG A 1013 -37.29 -25.66 37.76
C ARG A 1013 -37.77 -25.02 39.07
N GLY A 1014 -36.86 -24.62 39.96
CA GLY A 1014 -37.23 -23.92 41.19
C GLY A 1014 -37.49 -22.44 40.97
N PHE A 1015 -36.81 -21.84 39.98
CA PHE A 1015 -36.98 -20.43 39.66
C PHE A 1015 -38.39 -20.08 39.16
N GLN A 1016 -39.10 -20.99 38.48
CA GLN A 1016 -40.43 -20.70 37.92
C GLN A 1016 -41.46 -20.30 38.99
N SER A 1017 -41.46 -20.90 40.18
CA SER A 1017 -42.32 -20.50 41.29
C SER A 1017 -41.86 -19.24 42.00
N PHE A 1018 -40.57 -18.93 41.96
CA PHE A 1018 -40.01 -17.69 42.51
C PHE A 1018 -40.33 -16.47 41.61
N PHE A 1019 -40.12 -16.64 40.30
CA PHE A 1019 -40.41 -15.66 39.26
C PHE A 1019 -41.89 -15.26 39.22
N SER A 1020 -42.81 -16.23 39.34
CA SER A 1020 -44.24 -15.92 39.36
C SER A 1020 -44.64 -15.07 40.58
N THR A 1021 -44.15 -15.42 41.78
CA THR A 1021 -44.38 -14.65 43.01
C THR A 1021 -43.82 -13.23 42.91
N ILE A 1022 -42.57 -13.08 42.44
CA ILE A 1022 -41.95 -11.75 42.26
C ILE A 1022 -42.68 -10.94 41.20
N ASN A 1023 -43.07 -11.54 40.07
CA ASN A 1023 -43.78 -10.82 39.02
C ASN A 1023 -45.18 -10.35 39.49
N THR A 1024 -45.86 -11.09 40.37
CA THR A 1024 -47.07 -10.59 41.04
C THR A 1024 -46.78 -9.36 41.89
N LEU A 1025 -45.74 -9.39 42.75
CA LEU A 1025 -45.37 -8.25 43.60
C LEU A 1025 -45.02 -7.00 42.77
N LEU A 1026 -44.18 -7.16 41.74
CA LEU A 1026 -43.74 -6.08 40.83
C LEU A 1026 -44.85 -5.49 39.94
N ASN A 1027 -46.07 -6.04 39.95
CA ASN A 1027 -47.24 -5.48 39.26
C ASN A 1027 -48.18 -4.71 40.20
N THR A 1028 -47.82 -4.56 41.48
CA THR A 1028 -48.56 -3.70 42.42
C THR A 1028 -48.26 -2.22 42.11
N PRO A 1029 -49.26 -1.32 42.08
CA PRO A 1029 -49.01 0.10 41.84
C PRO A 1029 -48.14 0.73 42.94
N ASN A 1030 -47.34 1.73 42.57
CA ASN A 1030 -46.40 2.48 43.43
C ASN A 1030 -45.23 1.67 44.03
N VAL A 1031 -44.95 0.46 43.52
CA VAL A 1031 -43.73 -0.28 43.87
C VAL A 1031 -42.49 0.42 43.30
N GLN A 1032 -41.48 0.65 44.15
CA GLN A 1032 -40.10 0.81 43.71
C GLN A 1032 -39.35 -0.51 43.89
N ALA A 1033 -38.58 -0.92 42.89
CA ALA A 1033 -37.81 -2.14 42.95
C ALA A 1033 -36.51 -2.05 42.13
N ASP A 1034 -35.47 -2.68 42.67
CA ASP A 1034 -34.19 -2.95 42.02
C ASP A 1034 -34.12 -4.47 41.77
N VAL A 1035 -33.72 -4.87 40.57
CA VAL A 1035 -33.70 -6.27 40.12
C VAL A 1035 -32.34 -6.59 39.50
N ASN A 1036 -31.79 -7.75 39.83
CA ASN A 1036 -30.63 -8.29 39.14
C ASN A 1036 -30.87 -9.77 38.84
N LEU A 1037 -31.04 -10.09 37.56
CA LEU A 1037 -31.17 -11.47 37.07
C LEU A 1037 -29.91 -11.84 36.31
N LYS A 1038 -29.21 -12.86 36.80
CA LYS A 1038 -27.98 -13.42 36.25
C LYS A 1038 -28.21 -14.89 35.86
N LEU A 1039 -27.90 -15.21 34.61
CA LEU A 1039 -27.98 -16.52 34.00
C LEU A 1039 -26.57 -17.00 33.66
N THR A 1040 -26.11 -18.07 34.29
CA THR A 1040 -24.77 -18.64 34.04
C THR A 1040 -24.90 -20.00 33.37
N PHE A 1041 -24.32 -20.13 32.18
CA PHE A 1041 -24.17 -21.37 31.44
C PHE A 1041 -22.73 -21.87 31.60
N GLU A 1042 -22.53 -23.08 32.11
CA GLU A 1042 -21.21 -23.71 32.27
C GLU A 1042 -21.16 -24.97 31.39
N PHE A 1043 -20.21 -25.04 30.44
CA PHE A 1043 -20.14 -26.13 29.47
C PHE A 1043 -19.06 -27.15 29.85
N ASP A 1044 -19.44 -28.41 30.10
CA ASP A 1044 -18.53 -29.51 30.44
C ASP A 1044 -17.39 -29.69 29.40
N THR A 1045 -17.69 -29.39 28.14
CA THR A 1045 -16.72 -29.25 27.05
C THR A 1045 -16.91 -27.91 26.37
N ALA A 1046 -15.82 -27.15 26.18
CA ALA A 1046 -15.89 -25.80 25.62
C ALA A 1046 -16.55 -25.79 24.23
N VAL A 1047 -17.63 -25.01 24.08
CA VAL A 1047 -18.45 -24.97 22.86
C VAL A 1047 -17.85 -24.04 21.82
N THR A 1048 -18.03 -24.34 20.53
CA THR A 1048 -17.55 -23.46 19.46
C THR A 1048 -18.38 -22.15 19.41
N PRO A 1049 -17.78 -21.01 19.04
CA PRO A 1049 -18.50 -19.72 18.98
C PRO A 1049 -19.72 -19.71 18.05
N GLY A 1050 -19.71 -20.53 16.99
CA GLY A 1050 -20.83 -20.77 16.08
C GLY A 1050 -21.66 -22.03 16.40
N GLY A 1051 -21.49 -22.62 17.58
CA GLY A 1051 -22.09 -23.90 17.98
C GLY A 1051 -23.62 -23.88 18.08
N SER A 1052 -24.22 -25.06 18.21
CA SER A 1052 -25.68 -25.22 18.32
C SER A 1052 -26.23 -24.59 19.61
N GLU A 1053 -25.42 -24.58 20.65
CA GLU A 1053 -25.64 -24.12 22.00
C GLU A 1053 -25.72 -22.59 22.02
N ILE A 1054 -24.69 -21.91 21.50
CA ILE A 1054 -24.65 -20.44 21.36
C ILE A 1054 -25.79 -19.96 20.46
N ASN A 1055 -26.06 -20.65 19.34
CA ASN A 1055 -27.20 -20.34 18.48
C ASN A 1055 -28.56 -20.55 19.17
N THR A 1056 -28.70 -21.56 20.03
CA THR A 1056 -29.93 -21.79 20.82
C THR A 1056 -30.15 -20.66 21.82
N ILE A 1057 -29.11 -20.21 22.52
CA ILE A 1057 -29.19 -19.06 23.44
C ILE A 1057 -29.59 -17.80 22.66
N LYS A 1058 -28.89 -17.50 21.55
CA LYS A 1058 -29.16 -16.36 20.67
C LYS A 1058 -30.61 -16.35 20.14
N GLN A 1059 -31.11 -17.50 19.68
CA GLN A 1059 -32.50 -17.63 19.21
C GLN A 1059 -33.54 -17.52 20.33
N ALA A 1060 -33.25 -17.98 21.55
CA ALA A 1060 -34.17 -17.83 22.68
C ALA A 1060 -34.33 -16.36 23.07
N LEU A 1061 -33.24 -15.58 23.07
CA LEU A 1061 -33.23 -14.15 23.39
C LEU A 1061 -33.98 -13.31 22.34
N PHE A 1062 -33.83 -13.62 21.05
CA PHE A 1062 -34.56 -12.89 19.99
C PHE A 1062 -36.08 -13.09 19.98
N ARG A 1063 -36.62 -14.08 20.72
CA ARG A 1063 -38.08 -14.25 20.83
C ARG A 1063 -38.75 -13.22 21.74
N ASN A 1064 -37.99 -12.60 22.65
CA ASN A 1064 -38.41 -11.46 23.48
C ASN A 1064 -37.15 -10.62 23.78
N PRO A 1065 -36.70 -9.76 22.85
CA PRO A 1065 -35.40 -9.10 22.93
C PRO A 1065 -35.37 -8.06 24.07
N VAL A 1066 -34.42 -8.24 24.98
CA VAL A 1066 -34.07 -7.24 26.01
C VAL A 1066 -33.45 -6.00 25.37
N ASP A 1067 -33.68 -4.83 25.96
CA ASP A 1067 -33.18 -3.56 25.43
C ASP A 1067 -31.69 -3.38 25.79
N ARG A 1068 -31.29 -3.84 26.98
CA ARG A 1068 -29.88 -3.93 27.39
C ARG A 1068 -29.56 -5.31 27.97
N LEU A 1069 -28.45 -5.89 27.49
CA LEU A 1069 -27.89 -7.16 27.92
C LEU A 1069 -26.43 -6.97 28.29
N TYR A 1070 -26.05 -7.40 29.49
CA TYR A 1070 -24.65 -7.63 29.84
C TYR A 1070 -24.32 -9.11 29.60
N LEU A 1071 -23.16 -9.37 29.00
CA LEU A 1071 -22.65 -10.71 28.69
C LEU A 1071 -21.17 -10.78 29.09
N SER A 1072 -20.81 -11.74 29.94
CA SER A 1072 -19.41 -12.09 30.22
C SER A 1072 -19.14 -13.49 29.68
N ALA A 1073 -18.09 -13.65 28.88
CA ALA A 1073 -17.71 -14.93 28.29
C ALA A 1073 -16.30 -15.31 28.74
N ARG A 1074 -16.11 -16.52 29.28
CA ARG A 1074 -14.78 -17.11 29.49
C ARG A 1074 -14.42 -17.99 28.31
N VAL A 1075 -13.24 -17.74 27.74
CA VAL A 1075 -12.79 -18.35 26.49
C VAL A 1075 -11.46 -19.07 26.64
N ARG A 1076 -11.25 -20.06 25.77
CA ARG A 1076 -9.99 -20.79 25.63
C ARG A 1076 -9.38 -20.50 24.25
N TYR A 1077 -8.13 -20.05 24.27
CA TYR A 1077 -7.27 -19.84 23.10
C TYR A 1077 -6.62 -21.13 22.61
#